data_AF-A0A7W7PEQ5-F1
#
_entry.id   AF-A0A7W7PEQ5-F1
#
_cell.length_a   1.000
_cell.length_b   1.000
_cell.length_c   1.000
_cell.angle_alpha   90.00
_cell.angle_beta   90.00
_cell.angle_gamma   90.00
#
_symmetry.space_group_name_H-M   'P 1'
#
loop_
_entity.id
_entity.type
_entity.pdbx_description
1 polymer ?
#
loop_
_entity_poly.entity_id
_entity_poly.type
_entity_poly.pdbx_seq_one_letter_code
_entity_poly.pdbx_strand_id
1 'polypeptide(L)'
;MTVTRETFTGRRSGPWASRGLPGGTTSRLVLLIAAVGAGGLYVFLQAYFLVPRNADFFFGTFSRCFRDPRIGLPEQSGHAFEEARRLMATCQQPAFVDQAQWVGIGFVLLCGVSLAWYLSHPWWVTRNSCRRFPALPSLRSRPLSRFPSKEDPDGREIAEYLDQQCRAAGVQPSPVWMLDALARSSNGLAFGVPWRRRVIIDAPLVRCFHTDRDLFRVVIAHELAHLRNRDVDKTYLAFGIWWAFLTVAVMPFGVLTLHRAWSGEPPVIPPGVVQYLVDVPHALGLMAALTVLVHLIRNSVLRARELHADATAAAQSGYEGAAAIPRALLDPAAGQGSARAAFGRLTHRLGYWPTPEKRRRVLREPALLTRPTVWETLGAGVVVGVFTASADDLVDTLFRLLWGKLNTRMGDLTVGCVIGAGLAGVLAAAVWRTVAASDLEPRPPRAAWLALPAGLVGGYLAGASLPLITDGTELPATTLEDQGFAWLLRAGPVLLAGAVCATVWIVSAARGLLPRARGRTALYAVVATSVVSFAPWFAVWYSVRRIGQSNGFQPALGDAPDIGSTIGWYTVLSRWTGFTWQPLTVQGRLPSTLVGLMLLWLVPLTLLLVLDKARGTNMDIRPQIRTALLIGLAGGASVITAGIALPFLARTALPPAVLHYPGTQQDTGFPGVYWHTYIALACIAQGVVAVLISITVQRHRPALVLAGISLTALAADLGRALAFAAVGCTRLFGAPARRCSLPFAPEVLAEDLRTMALRGLLAAIPATLLGVGVRALARNRMTTQHGTDQAGGRRKPVRTRTWALATAFIVLIAADVAAVVIALPGDQYVWETWLRG
;
A
#
# COMPACT_ATOMS: atom_id res chain seq x y z
N MET A 1 32.09 1.52 38.13
CA MET A 1 32.26 1.51 36.66
C MET A 1 32.51 0.08 36.16
N THR A 2 31.60 -0.86 36.42
CA THR A 2 31.83 -2.30 36.19
C THR A 2 30.55 -3.03 35.72
N VAL A 3 29.70 -2.33 34.97
CA VAL A 3 28.47 -2.89 34.38
C VAL A 3 28.48 -2.59 32.89
N THR A 4 29.17 -3.40 32.06
CA THR A 4 29.01 -3.32 30.58
C THR A 4 29.59 -4.50 29.77
N ARG A 5 30.16 -5.55 30.37
CA ARG A 5 30.78 -6.64 29.57
C ARG A 5 29.89 -7.86 29.32
N GLU A 6 28.84 -8.08 30.11
CA GLU A 6 28.04 -9.32 30.03
C GLU A 6 26.80 -9.27 29.13
N THR A 7 26.37 -8.11 28.65
CA THR A 7 25.16 -8.01 27.80
C THR A 7 25.39 -8.37 26.32
N PHE A 8 26.63 -8.65 25.89
CA PHE A 8 26.96 -8.89 24.47
C PHE A 8 27.43 -10.31 24.13
N THR A 9 27.69 -11.18 25.10
CA THR A 9 28.28 -12.51 24.86
C THR A 9 27.25 -13.66 24.77
N GLY A 10 25.96 -13.40 25.01
CA GLY A 10 24.97 -14.44 25.32
C GLY A 10 23.91 -14.78 24.26
N ARG A 11 24.13 -14.54 22.97
CA ARG A 11 23.39 -15.23 21.88
C ARG A 11 24.06 -14.90 20.56
N ARG A 12 24.75 -15.88 19.96
CA ARG A 12 25.02 -15.87 18.51
C ARG A 12 23.67 -15.85 17.78
N SER A 13 23.09 -14.67 17.62
CA SER A 13 22.06 -14.41 16.62
C SER A 13 22.74 -14.69 15.29
N GLY A 14 22.55 -15.91 14.79
CA GLY A 14 23.22 -16.35 13.57
C GLY A 14 22.99 -15.34 12.44
N PRO A 15 23.95 -15.18 11.51
CA PRO A 15 23.94 -14.23 10.38
C PRO A 15 22.79 -14.44 9.36
N TRP A 16 21.75 -15.19 9.74
CA TRP A 16 20.65 -15.65 8.90
C TRP A 16 19.43 -14.73 8.93
N ALA A 17 19.29 -13.87 9.95
CA ALA A 17 18.11 -13.01 10.09
C ALA A 17 18.05 -11.85 9.06
N SER A 18 19.17 -11.47 8.43
CA SER A 18 19.24 -10.32 7.52
C SER A 18 19.11 -10.67 6.03
N ARG A 19 19.22 -11.94 5.62
CA ARG A 19 19.21 -12.32 4.18
C ARG A 19 17.83 -12.21 3.49
N GLY A 20 16.78 -11.99 4.27
CA GLY A 20 15.39 -12.10 3.80
C GLY A 20 14.73 -10.80 3.32
N LEU A 21 15.15 -9.60 3.70
CA LEU A 21 14.40 -8.38 3.39
C LEU A 21 15.12 -7.54 2.33
N PRO A 22 14.43 -7.05 1.28
CA PRO A 22 15.03 -6.06 0.39
C PRO A 22 15.49 -4.86 1.22
N GLY A 23 16.76 -4.48 1.04
CA GLY A 23 17.37 -3.39 1.81
C GLY A 23 16.63 -2.08 1.59
N GLY A 24 16.64 -1.21 2.60
CA GLY A 24 15.93 0.07 2.54
C GLY A 24 16.39 0.98 1.39
N THR A 25 17.60 0.78 0.87
CA THR A 25 18.10 1.50 -0.32
C THR A 25 17.31 1.12 -1.58
N THR A 26 16.97 -0.17 -1.74
CA THR A 26 16.22 -0.64 -2.91
C THR A 26 14.79 -0.09 -2.92
N SER A 27 14.10 -0.08 -1.78
CA SER A 27 12.74 0.48 -1.70
C SER A 27 12.71 1.97 -2.03
N ARG A 28 13.72 2.73 -1.58
CA ARG A 28 13.83 4.18 -1.88
C ARG A 28 14.20 4.43 -3.35
N LEU A 29 14.98 3.55 -3.98
CA LEU A 29 15.29 3.63 -5.41
C LEU A 29 14.05 3.34 -6.27
N VAL A 30 13.24 2.34 -5.91
CA VAL A 30 11.95 2.10 -6.57
C VAL A 30 11.02 3.30 -6.42
N LEU A 31 10.98 3.90 -5.23
CA LEU A 31 10.24 5.14 -5.01
C LEU A 31 10.76 6.30 -5.88
N LEU A 32 12.07 6.41 -6.11
CA LEU A 32 12.64 7.41 -7.02
C LEU A 32 12.19 7.19 -8.47
N ILE A 33 12.22 5.94 -8.95
CA ILE A 33 11.73 5.58 -10.28
C ILE A 33 10.25 5.94 -10.41
N ALA A 34 9.44 5.58 -9.41
CA ALA A 34 8.01 5.91 -9.39
C ALA A 34 7.77 7.42 -9.35
N ALA A 35 8.58 8.19 -8.60
CA ALA A 35 8.45 9.64 -8.52
C ALA A 35 8.76 10.33 -9.85
N VAL A 36 9.82 9.91 -10.54
CA VAL A 36 10.14 10.39 -11.89
C VAL A 36 9.12 9.91 -12.91
N GLY A 37 8.58 8.71 -12.74
CA GLY A 37 7.46 8.21 -13.53
C GLY A 37 6.23 9.11 -13.43
N ALA A 38 5.77 9.36 -12.20
CA ALA A 38 4.60 10.20 -11.92
C ALA A 38 4.82 11.66 -12.37
N GLY A 39 5.97 12.25 -12.02
CA GLY A 39 6.29 13.62 -12.42
C GLY A 39 6.50 13.76 -13.93
N GLY A 40 7.13 12.77 -14.57
CA GLY A 40 7.29 12.73 -16.02
C GLY A 40 5.95 12.62 -16.75
N LEU A 41 5.04 11.75 -16.29
CA LEU A 41 3.69 11.66 -16.84
C LEU A 41 2.98 13.01 -16.83
N TYR A 42 2.95 13.67 -15.68
CA TYR A 42 2.36 15.00 -15.54
C TYR A 42 3.00 16.00 -16.51
N VAL A 43 4.33 16.10 -16.51
CA VAL A 43 5.06 17.06 -17.33
C VAL A 43 4.84 16.82 -18.82
N PHE A 44 4.83 15.57 -19.29
CA PHE A 44 4.62 15.28 -20.71
C PHE A 44 3.19 15.53 -21.16
N LEU A 45 2.19 15.25 -20.32
CA LEU A 45 0.79 15.59 -20.59
C LEU A 45 0.61 17.10 -20.73
N GLN A 46 1.22 17.89 -19.84
CA GLN A 46 1.15 19.34 -19.90
C GLN A 46 1.97 19.91 -21.07
N ALA A 47 3.17 19.38 -21.33
CA ALA A 47 4.00 19.78 -22.45
C ALA A 47 3.32 19.54 -23.81
N TYR A 48 2.48 18.51 -23.92
CA TYR A 48 1.69 18.25 -25.13
C TYR A 48 0.81 19.45 -25.48
N PHE A 49 0.13 20.06 -24.51
CA PHE A 49 -0.75 21.22 -24.72
C PHE A 49 0.01 22.55 -24.89
N LEU A 50 1.29 22.60 -24.49
CA LEU A 50 2.12 23.77 -24.75
C LEU A 50 2.51 23.90 -26.23
N VAL A 51 2.49 22.81 -27.00
CA VAL A 51 2.76 22.82 -28.44
C VAL A 51 1.47 23.17 -29.20
N PRO A 52 1.40 24.33 -29.90
CA PRO A 52 0.15 24.81 -30.51
C PRO A 52 -0.51 23.78 -31.43
N ARG A 53 0.27 23.17 -32.33
CA ARG A 53 -0.21 22.14 -33.27
C ARG A 53 -0.91 20.96 -32.56
N ASN A 54 -0.39 20.51 -31.43
CA ASN A 54 -0.92 19.38 -30.68
C ASN A 54 -2.22 19.78 -29.95
N ALA A 55 -2.24 20.99 -29.37
CA ALA A 55 -3.43 21.56 -28.76
C ALA A 55 -4.55 21.76 -29.79
N ASP A 56 -4.25 22.34 -30.96
CA ASP A 56 -5.19 22.52 -32.07
C ASP A 56 -5.78 21.18 -32.53
N PHE A 57 -4.92 20.16 -32.69
CA PHE A 57 -5.36 18.82 -33.07
C PHE A 57 -6.29 18.21 -32.01
N PHE A 58 -5.93 18.33 -30.73
CA PHE A 58 -6.71 17.79 -29.62
C PHE A 58 -8.06 18.49 -29.49
N PHE A 59 -8.08 19.82 -29.28
CA PHE A 59 -9.31 20.59 -29.10
C PHE A 59 -10.15 20.64 -30.37
N GLY A 60 -9.53 20.68 -31.56
CA GLY A 60 -10.23 20.60 -32.84
C GLY A 60 -10.91 19.25 -33.05
N THR A 61 -10.35 18.14 -32.55
CA THR A 61 -11.02 16.84 -32.54
C THR A 61 -12.20 16.83 -31.59
N PHE A 62 -12.04 17.31 -30.36
CA PHE A 62 -13.13 17.41 -29.38
C PHE A 62 -14.28 18.29 -29.88
N SER A 63 -13.98 19.46 -30.43
CA SER A 63 -15.00 20.37 -30.98
C SER A 63 -15.80 19.70 -32.10
N ARG A 64 -15.14 18.94 -32.99
CA ARG A 64 -15.83 18.15 -34.02
C ARG A 64 -16.73 17.07 -33.41
N CYS A 65 -16.29 16.39 -32.36
CA CYS A 65 -17.09 15.37 -31.68
C CYS A 65 -18.34 15.97 -31.02
N PHE A 66 -18.23 17.09 -30.31
CA PHE A 66 -19.37 17.74 -29.67
C PHE A 66 -20.37 18.35 -30.68
N ARG A 67 -19.96 18.60 -31.91
CA ARG A 67 -20.86 19.02 -33.00
C ARG A 67 -21.64 17.85 -33.61
N ASP A 68 -21.33 16.60 -33.30
CA ASP A 68 -22.11 15.45 -33.77
C ASP A 68 -23.44 15.39 -32.99
N PRO A 69 -24.59 15.54 -33.66
CA PRO A 69 -25.89 15.59 -32.99
C PRO A 69 -26.22 14.28 -32.25
N ARG A 70 -25.62 13.15 -32.63
CA ARG A 70 -25.81 11.85 -31.94
C ARG A 70 -25.19 11.83 -30.53
N ILE A 71 -24.30 12.77 -30.24
CA ILE A 71 -23.58 12.88 -28.97
C ILE A 71 -24.22 13.97 -28.08
N GLY A 72 -24.77 15.03 -28.66
CA GLY A 72 -25.19 16.24 -27.95
C GLY A 72 -26.48 16.16 -27.13
N LEU A 73 -27.39 15.23 -27.42
CA LEU A 73 -28.70 15.12 -26.76
C LEU A 73 -29.14 13.65 -26.66
N PRO A 74 -28.56 12.84 -25.76
CA PRO A 74 -29.10 11.51 -25.54
C PRO A 74 -30.53 11.65 -25.00
N GLU A 75 -31.50 10.97 -25.63
CA GLU A 75 -32.80 10.72 -25.00
C GLU A 75 -32.58 10.15 -23.58
N GLN A 76 -33.51 10.39 -22.66
CA GLN A 76 -33.39 9.93 -21.25
C GLN A 76 -33.32 8.40 -21.08
N SER A 77 -33.31 7.62 -22.17
CA SER A 77 -33.10 6.18 -22.10
C SER A 77 -31.64 5.86 -21.78
N GLY A 78 -31.42 4.88 -20.90
CA GLY A 78 -30.06 4.44 -20.55
C GLY A 78 -29.25 3.97 -21.76
N HIS A 79 -29.92 3.34 -22.74
CA HIS A 79 -29.27 2.89 -23.98
C HIS A 79 -28.76 4.05 -24.84
N ALA A 80 -29.56 5.10 -25.04
CA ALA A 80 -29.11 6.27 -25.80
C ALA A 80 -27.92 6.98 -25.13
N PHE A 81 -27.91 7.03 -23.79
CA PHE A 81 -26.78 7.56 -23.04
C PHE A 81 -25.50 6.72 -23.22
N GLU A 82 -25.59 5.40 -23.15
CA GLU A 82 -24.45 4.49 -23.37
C GLU A 82 -23.92 4.56 -24.81
N GLU A 83 -24.83 4.62 -25.80
CA GLU A 83 -24.47 4.77 -27.21
C GLU A 83 -23.78 6.11 -27.50
N ALA A 84 -24.34 7.22 -27.00
CA ALA A 84 -23.71 8.54 -27.12
C ALA A 84 -22.32 8.56 -26.49
N ARG A 85 -22.14 7.92 -25.33
CA ARG A 85 -20.84 7.81 -24.66
C ARG A 85 -19.84 6.98 -25.45
N ARG A 86 -20.28 5.90 -26.08
CA ARG A 86 -19.45 5.05 -26.94
C ARG A 86 -19.00 5.80 -28.20
N LEU A 87 -19.93 6.51 -28.84
CA LEU A 87 -19.64 7.36 -30.01
C LEU A 87 -18.65 8.47 -29.65
N MET A 88 -18.83 9.13 -28.50
CA MET A 88 -17.90 10.14 -28.00
C MET A 88 -16.50 9.56 -27.79
N ALA A 89 -16.37 8.42 -27.11
CA ALA A 89 -15.08 7.79 -26.86
C ALA A 89 -14.36 7.41 -28.16
N THR A 90 -15.10 6.89 -29.16
CA THR A 90 -14.55 6.54 -30.47
C THR A 90 -14.14 7.80 -31.26
N CYS A 91 -14.91 8.88 -31.16
CA CYS A 91 -14.58 10.14 -31.83
C CYS A 91 -13.33 10.81 -31.24
N GLN A 92 -13.17 10.78 -29.90
CA GLN A 92 -12.01 11.37 -29.20
C GLN A 92 -10.74 10.53 -29.29
N GLN A 93 -10.85 9.25 -29.66
CA GLN A 93 -9.76 8.28 -29.77
C GLN A 93 -8.46 8.83 -30.39
N PRO A 94 -8.49 9.47 -31.59
CA PRO A 94 -7.25 9.86 -32.25
C PRO A 94 -6.45 10.89 -31.44
N ALA A 95 -7.15 11.80 -30.75
CA ALA A 95 -6.51 12.83 -29.92
C ALA A 95 -5.80 12.22 -28.71
N PHE A 96 -6.42 11.24 -28.04
CA PHE A 96 -5.80 10.55 -26.91
C PHE A 96 -4.68 9.59 -27.32
N VAL A 97 -4.79 8.94 -28.47
CA VAL A 97 -3.70 8.09 -29.01
C VAL A 97 -2.47 8.94 -29.33
N ASP A 98 -2.65 10.10 -29.95
CA ASP A 98 -1.55 11.04 -30.24
C ASP A 98 -0.87 11.54 -28.94
N GLN A 99 -1.68 11.95 -27.96
CA GLN A 99 -1.17 12.33 -26.64
C GLN A 99 -0.45 11.17 -25.92
N ALA A 100 -0.99 9.94 -25.98
CA ALA A 100 -0.36 8.76 -25.38
C ALA A 100 0.98 8.42 -26.06
N GLN A 101 1.06 8.55 -27.39
CA GLN A 101 2.30 8.38 -28.14
C GLN A 101 3.34 9.41 -27.72
N TRP A 102 2.95 10.68 -27.56
CA TRP A 102 3.83 11.74 -27.06
C TRP A 102 4.41 11.42 -25.68
N VAL A 103 3.55 11.01 -24.74
CA VAL A 103 3.97 10.56 -23.39
C VAL A 103 4.90 9.35 -23.47
N GLY A 104 4.58 8.38 -24.32
CA GLY A 104 5.40 7.18 -24.55
C GLY A 104 6.80 7.51 -25.06
N ILE A 105 6.92 8.41 -26.04
CA ILE A 105 8.21 8.91 -26.55
C ILE A 105 9.00 9.58 -25.42
N GLY A 106 8.34 10.43 -24.62
CA GLY A 106 8.96 11.07 -23.46
C GLY A 106 9.56 10.06 -22.47
N PHE A 107 8.86 8.97 -22.17
CA PHE A 107 9.38 7.90 -21.32
C PHE A 107 10.53 7.11 -21.94
N VAL A 108 10.47 6.80 -23.24
CA VAL A 108 11.59 6.16 -23.96
C VAL A 108 12.84 7.04 -23.88
N LEU A 109 12.70 8.36 -24.06
CA LEU A 109 13.80 9.32 -23.92
C LEU A 109 14.33 9.37 -22.47
N LEU A 110 13.46 9.41 -21.45
CA LEU A 110 13.88 9.35 -20.05
C LEU A 110 14.70 8.10 -19.74
N CYS A 111 14.24 6.92 -20.19
CA CYS A 111 14.95 5.66 -20.00
C CYS A 111 16.29 5.65 -20.74
N GLY A 112 16.31 6.09 -22.00
CA GLY A 112 17.51 6.16 -22.83
C GLY A 112 18.57 7.07 -22.24
N VAL A 113 18.19 8.30 -21.85
CA VAL A 113 19.10 9.28 -21.23
C VAL A 113 19.58 8.80 -19.86
N SER A 114 18.70 8.19 -19.05
CA SER A 114 19.09 7.62 -17.76
C SER A 114 20.12 6.50 -17.92
N LEU A 115 19.94 5.62 -18.91
CA LEU A 115 20.89 4.55 -19.22
C LEU A 115 22.22 5.09 -19.75
N ALA A 116 22.18 6.10 -20.62
CA ALA A 116 23.36 6.78 -21.13
C ALA A 116 24.17 7.41 -19.98
N TRP A 117 23.51 8.06 -19.02
CA TRP A 117 24.15 8.57 -17.80
C TRP A 117 24.73 7.44 -16.94
N TYR A 118 23.99 6.35 -16.73
CA TYR A 118 24.47 5.20 -15.96
C TYR A 118 25.77 4.61 -16.55
N LEU A 119 25.83 4.44 -17.88
CA LEU A 119 26.98 3.84 -18.58
C LEU A 119 28.15 4.82 -18.72
N SER A 120 27.88 6.11 -18.92
CA SER A 120 28.93 7.13 -19.07
C SER A 120 29.52 7.59 -17.74
N HIS A 121 28.80 7.46 -16.62
CA HIS A 121 29.27 7.91 -15.30
C HIS A 121 30.61 7.29 -14.89
N PRO A 122 30.84 5.96 -14.97
CA PRO A 122 32.15 5.37 -14.71
C PRO A 122 33.27 5.95 -15.59
N TRP A 123 33.00 6.13 -16.89
CA TRP A 123 33.96 6.69 -17.84
C TRP A 123 34.31 8.14 -17.47
N TRP A 124 33.29 8.92 -17.12
CA TRP A 124 33.43 10.31 -16.70
C TRP A 124 34.26 10.42 -15.41
N VAL A 125 34.01 9.56 -14.41
CA VAL A 125 34.84 9.47 -13.19
C VAL A 125 36.28 9.09 -13.50
N THR A 126 36.53 8.18 -14.46
CA THR A 126 37.90 7.77 -14.82
C THR A 126 38.66 8.74 -15.72
N ARG A 127 37.98 9.43 -16.64
CA ARG A 127 38.61 10.27 -17.68
C ARG A 127 38.69 11.73 -17.25
N ASN A 128 37.68 12.24 -16.55
CA ASN A 128 37.59 13.64 -16.12
C ASN A 128 37.95 13.80 -14.64
N SER A 129 39.22 13.55 -14.36
CA SER A 129 40.02 14.27 -13.38
C SER A 129 39.54 15.76 -13.22
N CYS A 130 38.90 16.12 -12.10
CA CYS A 130 37.96 17.25 -11.96
C CYS A 130 38.53 18.65 -12.23
N ARG A 131 37.74 19.50 -12.91
CA ARG A 131 37.74 20.97 -12.71
C ARG A 131 36.39 21.56 -12.27
N ARG A 132 35.24 20.88 -12.43
CA ARG A 132 33.92 21.54 -12.31
C ARG A 132 32.79 20.83 -11.56
N PHE A 133 32.96 19.65 -10.95
CA PHE A 133 31.87 19.07 -10.16
C PHE A 133 31.89 19.53 -8.69
N PRO A 134 30.85 20.23 -8.20
CA PRO A 134 30.81 20.73 -6.83
C PRO A 134 30.65 19.63 -5.78
N ALA A 135 30.19 18.44 -6.18
CA ALA A 135 29.82 17.35 -5.24
C ALA A 135 31.00 16.47 -4.80
N LEU A 136 32.13 16.48 -5.53
CA LEU A 136 33.34 15.73 -5.20
C LEU A 136 34.59 16.61 -5.40
N PRO A 137 34.74 17.69 -4.62
CA PRO A 137 35.84 18.65 -4.78
C PRO A 137 37.22 18.04 -4.50
N SER A 138 37.29 16.86 -3.85
CA SER A 138 38.54 16.15 -3.57
C SER A 138 39.20 15.51 -4.79
N LEU A 139 38.46 15.26 -5.89
CA LEU A 139 38.94 14.52 -7.06
C LEU A 139 39.41 15.43 -8.21
N ARG A 140 40.02 16.58 -7.91
CA ARG A 140 40.69 17.43 -8.93
C ARG A 140 41.74 16.64 -9.68
N SER A 141 42.00 17.03 -10.92
CA SER A 141 42.79 16.27 -11.89
C SER A 141 44.13 15.74 -11.37
N ARG A 142 44.19 14.46 -11.05
CA ARG A 142 45.33 13.83 -10.37
C ARG A 142 45.65 12.46 -10.99
N PRO A 143 46.93 12.09 -11.11
CA PRO A 143 47.31 10.78 -11.59
C PRO A 143 46.89 9.72 -10.56
N LEU A 144 45.97 8.84 -10.96
CA LEU A 144 45.63 7.63 -10.20
C LEU A 144 46.52 6.50 -10.72
N SER A 145 47.37 5.94 -9.85
CA SER A 145 48.17 4.76 -10.18
C SER A 145 47.45 3.49 -9.73
N ARG A 146 47.71 2.38 -10.44
CA ARG A 146 47.26 1.06 -9.99
C ARG A 146 48.02 0.73 -8.71
N PHE A 147 47.27 0.44 -7.65
CA PHE A 147 47.81 0.06 -6.35
C PHE A 147 47.29 -1.33 -6.02
N PRO A 148 47.99 -2.13 -5.22
CA PRO A 148 49.42 -2.02 -4.86
C PRO A 148 50.38 -2.54 -5.94
N SER A 149 51.64 -2.10 -5.90
CA SER A 149 52.72 -2.66 -6.71
C SER A 149 53.14 -4.01 -6.12
N LYS A 150 53.27 -5.06 -6.95
CA LYS A 150 53.75 -6.38 -6.50
C LYS A 150 55.27 -6.42 -6.29
N GLU A 151 55.98 -5.44 -6.84
CA GLU A 151 57.44 -5.32 -6.78
C GLU A 151 57.89 -4.73 -5.44
N ASP A 152 57.04 -3.94 -4.79
CA ASP A 152 57.26 -3.34 -3.47
C ASP A 152 56.82 -4.30 -2.34
N PRO A 153 57.69 -4.67 -1.39
CA PRO A 153 57.34 -5.53 -0.26
C PRO A 153 56.15 -5.00 0.57
N ASP A 154 56.12 -3.70 0.85
CA ASP A 154 55.05 -3.07 1.64
C ASP A 154 53.73 -3.07 0.85
N GLY A 155 53.81 -2.77 -0.45
CA GLY A 155 52.70 -2.91 -1.39
C GLY A 155 52.14 -4.33 -1.42
N ARG A 156 52.99 -5.36 -1.38
CA ARG A 156 52.58 -6.77 -1.38
C ARG A 156 51.82 -7.15 -0.11
N GLU A 157 52.27 -6.72 1.07
CA GLU A 157 51.56 -6.97 2.34
C GLU A 157 50.15 -6.36 2.30
N ILE A 158 50.05 -5.11 1.82
CA ILE A 158 48.75 -4.44 1.69
C ILE A 158 47.87 -5.15 0.66
N ALA A 159 48.44 -5.64 -0.44
CA ALA A 159 47.71 -6.41 -1.46
C ALA A 159 47.04 -7.65 -0.88
N GLU A 160 47.82 -8.44 -0.15
CA GLU A 160 47.36 -9.68 0.48
C GLU A 160 46.29 -9.40 1.52
N TYR A 161 46.48 -8.34 2.31
CA TYR A 161 45.50 -7.89 3.28
C TYR A 161 44.18 -7.44 2.63
N LEU A 162 44.24 -6.62 1.57
CA LEU A 162 43.06 -6.16 0.83
C LEU A 162 42.31 -7.34 0.20
N ASP A 163 43.03 -8.30 -0.38
CA ASP A 163 42.44 -9.51 -0.97
C ASP A 163 41.78 -10.39 0.10
N GLN A 164 42.38 -10.50 1.28
CA GLN A 164 41.75 -11.13 2.45
C GLN A 164 40.47 -10.40 2.86
N GLN A 165 40.48 -9.06 2.90
CA GLN A 165 39.28 -8.28 3.22
C GLN A 165 38.19 -8.43 2.15
N CYS A 166 38.54 -8.51 0.86
CA CYS A 166 37.58 -8.78 -0.21
C CYS A 166 36.90 -10.15 -0.04
N ARG A 167 37.69 -11.21 0.26
CA ARG A 167 37.15 -12.54 0.55
C ARG A 167 36.24 -12.52 1.77
N ALA A 168 36.66 -11.88 2.86
CA ALA A 168 35.85 -11.75 4.08
C ALA A 168 34.54 -10.96 3.84
N ALA A 169 34.60 -9.94 3.00
CA ALA A 169 33.44 -9.16 2.59
C ALA A 169 32.50 -9.92 1.62
N GLY A 170 32.97 -10.99 0.99
CA GLY A 170 32.24 -11.70 -0.07
C GLY A 170 32.18 -10.90 -1.38
N VAL A 171 33.18 -10.07 -1.65
CA VAL A 171 33.30 -9.29 -2.89
C VAL A 171 34.20 -10.05 -3.86
N GLN A 172 33.60 -10.68 -4.87
CA GLN A 172 34.32 -11.32 -5.98
C GLN A 172 33.71 -10.94 -7.34
N PRO A 173 34.52 -10.65 -8.37
CA PRO A 173 35.99 -10.58 -8.35
C PRO A 173 36.53 -9.40 -7.52
N SER A 174 37.80 -9.47 -7.11
CA SER A 174 38.48 -8.40 -6.37
C SER A 174 38.50 -7.11 -7.22
N PRO A 175 38.17 -5.94 -6.65
CA PRO A 175 38.17 -4.69 -7.39
C PRO A 175 39.60 -4.28 -7.78
N VAL A 176 39.70 -3.43 -8.81
CA VAL A 176 40.97 -2.77 -9.13
C VAL A 176 41.23 -1.66 -8.11
N TRP A 177 42.23 -1.84 -7.26
CA TRP A 177 42.65 -0.84 -6.31
C TRP A 177 43.48 0.26 -6.99
N MET A 178 43.23 1.51 -6.62
CA MET A 178 43.90 2.69 -7.14
C MET A 178 44.29 3.61 -6.00
N LEU A 179 45.40 4.32 -6.14
CA LEU A 179 45.92 5.25 -5.14
C LEU A 179 45.73 6.70 -5.62
N ASP A 180 45.10 7.54 -4.79
CA ASP A 180 45.21 8.99 -4.91
C ASP A 180 46.36 9.51 -4.03
N ALA A 181 47.51 9.71 -4.66
CA ALA A 181 48.73 10.17 -4.00
C ALA A 181 48.63 11.59 -3.42
N LEU A 182 47.68 12.41 -3.91
CA LEU A 182 47.58 13.83 -3.58
C LEU A 182 46.41 14.13 -2.65
N ALA A 183 45.62 13.12 -2.28
CA ALA A 183 44.53 13.26 -1.33
C ALA A 183 45.04 13.71 0.04
N ARG A 184 44.31 14.64 0.67
CA ARG A 184 44.62 15.15 2.01
C ARG A 184 43.77 14.49 3.11
N SER A 185 42.74 13.76 2.72
CA SER A 185 41.88 12.98 3.61
C SER A 185 42.35 11.53 3.71
N SER A 186 41.94 10.84 4.78
CA SER A 186 42.08 9.39 4.90
C SER A 186 40.78 8.70 4.50
N ASN A 187 40.35 8.85 3.24
CA ASN A 187 39.11 8.28 2.72
C ASN A 187 39.36 7.22 1.64
N GLY A 188 38.28 6.53 1.25
CA GLY A 188 38.23 5.68 0.07
C GLY A 188 37.01 6.00 -0.80
N LEU A 189 36.98 5.43 -2.01
CA LEU A 189 35.84 5.53 -2.91
C LEU A 189 35.70 4.30 -3.80
N ALA A 190 34.62 3.52 -3.60
CA ALA A 190 34.21 2.45 -4.48
C ALA A 190 33.39 2.95 -5.69
N PHE A 191 33.75 2.53 -6.90
CA PHE A 191 33.09 2.95 -8.13
C PHE A 191 33.27 1.96 -9.30
N GLY A 192 32.65 2.23 -10.45
CA GLY A 192 32.76 1.41 -11.66
C GLY A 192 31.53 0.55 -11.96
N VAL A 193 31.57 -0.11 -13.12
CA VAL A 193 30.48 -0.97 -13.65
C VAL A 193 30.50 -2.37 -13.02
N PRO A 194 29.39 -3.14 -13.07
CA PRO A 194 29.29 -4.48 -12.50
C PRO A 194 30.44 -5.43 -12.84
N TRP A 195 30.96 -5.38 -14.07
CA TRP A 195 32.04 -6.24 -14.55
C TRP A 195 33.46 -5.69 -14.31
N ARG A 196 33.61 -4.44 -13.84
CA ARG A 196 34.92 -3.82 -13.61
C ARG A 196 34.86 -2.80 -12.48
N ARG A 197 34.78 -3.33 -11.24
CA ARG A 197 34.79 -2.53 -10.01
C ARG A 197 36.18 -1.98 -9.72
N ARG A 198 36.23 -0.77 -9.19
CA ARG A 198 37.46 -0.10 -8.77
C ARG A 198 37.26 0.52 -7.40
N VAL A 199 38.32 0.63 -6.62
CA VAL A 199 38.32 1.34 -5.34
C VAL A 199 39.53 2.27 -5.31
N ILE A 200 39.30 3.56 -5.08
CA ILE A 200 40.37 4.52 -4.79
C ILE A 200 40.62 4.53 -3.28
N ILE A 201 41.88 4.51 -2.90
CA ILE A 201 42.37 4.70 -1.53
C ILE A 201 43.21 5.99 -1.54
N ASP A 202 42.93 6.89 -0.59
CA ASP A 202 43.73 8.09 -0.41
C ASP A 202 45.10 7.75 0.23
N ALA A 203 46.20 8.40 -0.18
CA ALA A 203 47.52 8.13 0.40
C ALA A 203 47.61 8.27 1.93
N PRO A 204 46.95 9.26 2.59
CA PRO A 204 46.88 9.31 4.04
C PRO A 204 46.23 8.07 4.67
N LEU A 205 45.26 7.44 3.99
CA LEU A 205 44.65 6.19 4.46
C LEU A 205 45.65 5.03 4.37
N VAL A 206 46.46 4.96 3.31
CA VAL A 206 47.53 3.95 3.21
C VAL A 206 48.51 4.06 4.38
N ARG A 207 48.89 5.27 4.80
CA ARG A 207 49.74 5.47 5.99
C ARG A 207 49.10 4.92 7.27
N CYS A 208 47.77 5.00 7.38
CA CYS A 208 47.03 4.39 8.50
C CYS A 208 47.17 2.87 8.53
N PHE A 209 47.53 2.18 7.44
CA PHE A 209 47.79 0.74 7.50
C PHE A 209 48.86 0.38 8.54
N HIS A 210 49.90 1.22 8.66
CA HIS A 210 50.97 1.04 9.63
C HIS A 210 50.74 1.80 10.94
N THR A 211 50.10 2.98 10.90
CA THR A 211 49.94 3.83 12.10
C THR A 211 48.64 3.60 12.89
N ASP A 212 47.54 3.23 12.22
CA ASP A 212 46.23 2.94 12.82
C ASP A 212 45.49 1.91 11.94
N ARG A 213 45.92 0.65 12.06
CA ARG A 213 45.41 -0.46 11.22
C ARG A 213 43.90 -0.66 11.38
N ASP A 214 43.34 -0.29 12.52
CA ASP A 214 41.89 -0.33 12.76
C ASP A 214 41.14 0.69 11.92
N LEU A 215 41.65 1.93 11.84
CA LEU A 215 41.09 2.95 10.96
C LEU A 215 41.14 2.51 9.49
N PHE A 216 42.29 1.97 9.06
CA PHE A 216 42.43 1.42 7.71
C PHE A 216 41.41 0.31 7.45
N ARG A 217 41.33 -0.68 8.34
CA ARG A 217 40.40 -1.81 8.22
C ARG A 217 38.96 -1.34 8.09
N VAL A 218 38.55 -0.39 8.93
CA VAL A 218 37.18 0.11 8.97
C VAL A 218 36.80 0.83 7.69
N VAL A 219 37.65 1.71 7.18
CA VAL A 219 37.36 2.44 5.93
C VAL A 219 37.30 1.47 4.75
N ILE A 220 38.23 0.52 4.66
CA ILE A 220 38.20 -0.52 3.62
C ILE A 220 36.94 -1.39 3.72
N ALA A 221 36.53 -1.80 4.93
CA ALA A 221 35.31 -2.56 5.12
C ALA A 221 34.05 -1.77 4.67
N HIS A 222 34.02 -0.45 4.88
CA HIS A 222 32.96 0.44 4.39
C HIS A 222 32.91 0.50 2.86
N GLU A 223 34.05 0.70 2.21
CA GLU A 223 34.11 0.73 0.74
C GLU A 223 33.74 -0.63 0.11
N LEU A 224 34.21 -1.73 0.70
CA LEU A 224 33.82 -3.08 0.27
C LEU A 224 32.34 -3.36 0.52
N ALA A 225 31.74 -2.80 1.57
CA ALA A 225 30.32 -2.90 1.82
C ALA A 225 29.49 -2.25 0.71
N HIS A 226 29.93 -1.12 0.13
CA HIS A 226 29.26 -0.53 -1.04
C HIS A 226 29.28 -1.48 -2.25
N LEU A 227 30.38 -2.18 -2.49
CA LEU A 227 30.47 -3.17 -3.56
C LEU A 227 29.56 -4.38 -3.30
N ARG A 228 29.61 -4.93 -2.09
CA ARG A 228 28.78 -6.06 -1.65
C ARG A 228 27.28 -5.75 -1.77
N ASN A 229 26.88 -4.56 -1.33
CA ASN A 229 25.48 -4.13 -1.35
C ASN A 229 25.00 -3.68 -2.74
N ARG A 230 25.88 -3.65 -3.75
CA ARG A 230 25.62 -3.11 -5.11
C ARG A 230 25.18 -1.65 -5.09
N ASP A 231 25.73 -0.90 -4.16
CA ASP A 231 25.34 0.48 -3.91
C ASP A 231 25.88 1.44 -4.97
N VAL A 232 27.00 1.10 -5.61
CA VAL A 232 27.56 1.83 -6.76
C VAL A 232 26.56 1.89 -7.91
N ASP A 233 25.92 0.76 -8.26
CA ASP A 233 24.96 0.72 -9.37
C ASP A 233 23.70 1.53 -9.06
N LYS A 234 23.15 1.36 -7.85
CA LYS A 234 21.97 2.12 -7.39
C LYS A 234 22.24 3.61 -7.40
N THR A 235 23.47 4.01 -7.07
CA THR A 235 23.90 5.41 -7.09
C THR A 235 23.90 5.93 -8.51
N TYR A 236 24.58 5.26 -9.43
CA TYR A 236 24.63 5.68 -10.83
C TYR A 236 23.26 5.74 -11.45
N LEU A 237 22.39 4.76 -11.15
CA LEU A 237 21.02 4.77 -11.62
C LEU A 237 20.23 5.95 -11.02
N ALA A 238 20.35 6.23 -9.72
CA ALA A 238 19.69 7.37 -9.10
C ALA A 238 20.15 8.72 -9.67
N PHE A 239 21.45 8.86 -10.00
CA PHE A 239 21.98 10.03 -10.69
C PHE A 239 21.47 10.12 -12.13
N GLY A 240 21.48 9.01 -12.88
CA GLY A 240 21.00 8.96 -14.26
C GLY A 240 19.52 9.31 -14.35
N ILE A 241 18.68 8.75 -13.49
CA ILE A 241 17.25 9.06 -13.39
C ILE A 241 17.02 10.55 -13.11
N TRP A 242 17.78 11.11 -12.15
CA TRP A 242 17.66 12.53 -11.79
C TRP A 242 18.04 13.45 -12.96
N TRP A 243 19.18 13.21 -13.59
CA TRP A 243 19.62 14.05 -14.71
C TRP A 243 18.71 13.88 -15.92
N ALA A 244 18.25 12.66 -16.23
CA ALA A 244 17.27 12.43 -17.28
C ALA A 244 15.97 13.19 -17.02
N PHE A 245 15.45 13.14 -15.79
CA PHE A 245 14.25 13.91 -15.42
C PHE A 245 14.45 15.42 -15.63
N LEU A 246 15.60 15.96 -15.21
CA LEU A 246 15.90 17.37 -15.41
C LEU A 246 16.01 17.74 -16.90
N THR A 247 16.72 16.95 -17.71
CA THR A 247 17.01 17.30 -19.10
C THR A 247 15.88 17.00 -20.07
N VAL A 248 15.07 15.97 -19.81
CA VAL A 248 14.01 15.50 -20.73
C VAL A 248 12.64 16.04 -20.33
N ALA A 249 12.37 16.21 -19.03
CA ALA A 249 11.06 16.68 -18.56
C ALA A 249 11.12 18.15 -18.11
N VAL A 250 11.88 18.45 -17.05
CA VAL A 250 11.87 19.77 -16.38
C VAL A 250 12.33 20.88 -17.31
N MET A 251 13.48 20.72 -17.97
CA MET A 251 14.06 21.78 -18.82
C MET A 251 13.18 22.06 -20.06
N PRO A 252 12.76 21.09 -20.89
CA PRO A 252 11.92 21.39 -22.04
C PRO A 252 10.58 22.00 -21.63
N PHE A 253 9.94 21.50 -20.58
CA PHE A 253 8.68 22.05 -20.09
C PHE A 253 8.86 23.48 -19.57
N GLY A 254 9.89 23.76 -18.77
CA GLY A 254 10.19 25.11 -18.30
C GLY A 254 10.47 26.09 -19.44
N VAL A 255 11.21 25.67 -20.46
CA VAL A 255 11.49 26.48 -21.66
C VAL A 255 10.22 26.76 -22.44
N LEU A 256 9.39 25.74 -22.71
CA LEU A 256 8.12 25.91 -23.43
C LEU A 256 7.15 26.83 -22.68
N THR A 257 7.00 26.63 -21.36
CA THR A 257 6.15 27.47 -20.51
C THR A 257 6.62 28.92 -20.49
N LEU A 258 7.93 29.15 -20.33
CA LEU A 258 8.49 30.51 -20.29
C LEU A 258 8.44 31.19 -21.66
N HIS A 259 8.72 30.46 -22.74
CA HIS A 259 8.64 30.98 -24.10
C HIS A 259 7.22 31.43 -24.43
N ARG A 260 6.22 30.62 -24.11
CA ARG A 260 4.81 30.98 -24.30
C ARG A 260 4.43 32.22 -23.49
N ALA A 261 4.81 32.26 -22.21
CA ALA A 261 4.60 33.42 -21.34
C ALA A 261 5.22 34.71 -21.91
N TRP A 262 6.41 34.61 -22.53
CA TRP A 262 7.09 35.76 -23.15
C TRP A 262 6.47 36.18 -24.47
N SER A 263 6.12 35.22 -25.33
CA SER A 263 5.64 35.48 -26.70
C SER A 263 4.31 36.23 -26.76
N GLY A 264 3.53 36.22 -25.67
CA GLY A 264 2.22 36.85 -25.62
C GLY A 264 1.19 36.22 -26.57
N GLU A 265 1.48 35.03 -27.13
CA GLU A 265 0.56 34.33 -28.01
C GLU A 265 -0.76 34.07 -27.28
N PRO A 266 -1.91 34.43 -27.90
CA PRO A 266 -3.21 34.14 -27.31
C PRO A 266 -3.33 32.62 -27.09
N PRO A 267 -3.91 32.18 -25.97
CA PRO A 267 -4.04 30.76 -25.71
C PRO A 267 -4.87 30.11 -26.83
N VAL A 268 -4.42 28.95 -27.31
CA VAL A 268 -5.21 28.01 -28.15
C VAL A 268 -6.48 27.52 -27.42
N ILE A 269 -6.57 27.76 -26.12
CA ILE A 269 -7.70 27.43 -25.26
C ILE A 269 -8.73 28.57 -25.36
N PRO A 270 -10.04 28.27 -25.52
CA PRO A 270 -11.08 29.27 -25.80
C PRO A 270 -11.10 30.48 -24.83
N PRO A 271 -11.51 31.68 -25.28
CA PRO A 271 -11.34 32.95 -24.57
C PRO A 271 -12.14 33.14 -23.26
N GLY A 272 -12.88 32.13 -22.80
CA GLY A 272 -13.58 32.14 -21.50
C GLY A 272 -12.68 31.83 -20.30
N VAL A 273 -11.39 31.57 -20.54
CA VAL A 273 -10.42 31.11 -19.54
C VAL A 273 -9.45 32.26 -19.23
N VAL A 274 -9.86 33.21 -18.40
CA VAL A 274 -9.03 34.33 -17.88
C VAL A 274 -7.88 33.83 -16.94
N GLN A 275 -7.64 32.52 -16.93
CA GLN A 275 -6.83 31.78 -15.98
C GLN A 275 -5.32 31.77 -16.28
N TYR A 276 -4.90 32.27 -17.44
CA TYR A 276 -3.52 32.16 -17.92
C TYR A 276 -2.42 32.73 -17.00
N LEU A 277 -2.68 33.83 -16.28
CA LEU A 277 -1.73 34.40 -15.31
C LEU A 277 -1.65 33.59 -14.01
N VAL A 278 -2.70 32.83 -13.70
CA VAL A 278 -2.72 31.84 -12.62
C VAL A 278 -1.99 30.59 -13.11
N ASP A 279 -2.26 30.10 -14.31
CA ASP A 279 -1.77 28.79 -14.79
C ASP A 279 -0.24 28.68 -14.88
N VAL A 280 0.47 29.70 -15.36
CA VAL A 280 1.93 29.62 -15.54
C VAL A 280 2.69 29.52 -14.20
N PRO A 281 2.52 30.44 -13.21
CA PRO A 281 3.13 30.28 -11.89
C PRO A 281 2.75 28.98 -11.19
N HIS A 282 1.52 28.49 -11.36
CA HIS A 282 1.06 27.24 -10.76
C HIS A 282 1.72 26.02 -11.40
N ALA A 283 1.77 25.96 -12.73
CA ALA A 283 2.46 24.89 -13.48
C ALA A 283 3.95 24.84 -13.15
N LEU A 284 4.62 26.00 -13.10
CA LEU A 284 6.02 26.11 -12.67
C LEU A 284 6.20 25.72 -11.20
N GLY A 285 5.27 26.14 -10.33
CA GLY A 285 5.28 25.80 -8.90
C GLY A 285 5.13 24.31 -8.65
N LEU A 286 4.20 23.64 -9.36
CA LEU A 286 4.03 22.20 -9.28
C LEU A 286 5.24 21.45 -9.86
N MET A 287 5.77 21.89 -11.00
CA MET A 287 7.01 21.35 -11.55
C MET A 287 8.17 21.46 -10.55
N ALA A 288 8.30 22.61 -9.89
CA ALA A 288 9.30 22.84 -8.84
C ALA A 288 9.06 21.91 -7.64
N ALA A 289 7.82 21.77 -7.17
CA ALA A 289 7.46 20.88 -6.07
C ALA A 289 7.79 19.41 -6.38
N LEU A 290 7.46 18.93 -7.58
CA LEU A 290 7.80 17.58 -8.06
C LEU A 290 9.31 17.40 -8.17
N THR A 291 10.02 18.40 -8.69
CA THR A 291 11.49 18.39 -8.78
C THR A 291 12.15 18.32 -7.41
N VAL A 292 11.65 19.10 -6.44
CA VAL A 292 12.08 19.05 -5.04
C VAL A 292 11.79 17.67 -4.44
N LEU A 293 10.60 17.10 -4.67
CA LEU A 293 10.25 15.77 -4.19
C LEU A 293 11.22 14.70 -4.73
N VAL A 294 11.45 14.66 -6.04
CA VAL A 294 12.41 13.74 -6.68
C VAL A 294 13.82 13.94 -6.10
N HIS A 295 14.25 15.20 -5.91
CA HIS A 295 15.53 15.52 -5.29
C HIS A 295 15.65 14.97 -3.86
N LEU A 296 14.63 15.16 -3.03
CA LEU A 296 14.60 14.67 -1.66
C LEU A 296 14.61 13.14 -1.59
N ILE A 297 13.88 12.47 -2.49
CA ILE A 297 13.88 11.00 -2.59
C ILE A 297 15.26 10.50 -3.03
N ARG A 298 15.88 11.12 -4.03
CA ARG A 298 17.27 10.81 -4.44
C ARG A 298 18.23 10.94 -3.27
N ASN A 299 18.20 12.05 -2.53
CA ASN A 299 19.08 12.23 -1.37
C ASN A 299 18.77 11.21 -0.27
N SER A 300 17.52 10.76 -0.13
CA SER A 300 17.17 9.67 0.79
C SER A 300 17.80 8.32 0.40
N VAL A 301 17.91 8.01 -0.90
CA VAL A 301 18.62 6.83 -1.41
C VAL A 301 20.11 6.91 -1.05
N LEU A 302 20.73 8.05 -1.30
CA LEU A 302 22.16 8.27 -1.02
C LEU A 302 22.45 8.20 0.49
N ARG A 303 21.60 8.78 1.35
CA ARG A 303 21.74 8.64 2.80
C ARG A 303 21.57 7.21 3.27
N ALA A 304 20.59 6.48 2.74
CA ALA A 304 20.32 5.10 3.13
C ALA A 304 21.47 4.16 2.75
N ARG A 305 22.14 4.44 1.62
CA ARG A 305 23.34 3.76 1.13
C ARG A 305 24.45 3.78 2.17
N GLU A 306 24.83 4.98 2.64
CA GLU A 306 25.90 5.14 3.63
C GLU A 306 25.59 4.40 4.93
N LEU A 307 24.35 4.51 5.42
CA LEU A 307 23.96 3.83 6.65
C LEU A 307 23.97 2.30 6.52
N HIS A 308 23.67 1.76 5.32
CA HIS A 308 23.78 0.31 5.07
C HIS A 308 25.23 -0.13 4.96
N ALA A 309 26.10 0.68 4.35
CA ALA A 309 27.53 0.41 4.29
C ALA A 309 28.14 0.39 5.70
N ASP A 310 27.81 1.37 6.56
CA ASP A 310 28.21 1.40 7.96
C ASP A 310 27.85 0.12 8.72
N ALA A 311 26.59 -0.30 8.64
CA ALA A 311 26.12 -1.49 9.35
C ALA A 311 26.74 -2.78 8.80
N THR A 312 26.99 -2.83 7.48
CA THR A 312 27.65 -3.99 6.85
C THR A 312 29.12 -4.06 7.26
N ALA A 313 29.82 -2.92 7.26
CA ALA A 313 31.21 -2.82 7.71
C ALA A 313 31.36 -3.17 9.19
N ALA A 314 30.44 -2.71 10.04
CA ALA A 314 30.40 -3.05 11.46
C ALA A 314 30.13 -4.56 11.69
N ALA A 315 29.19 -5.14 10.95
CA ALA A 315 28.91 -6.57 11.02
C ALA A 315 30.10 -7.44 10.57
N GLN A 316 30.88 -6.96 9.59
CA GLN A 316 32.08 -7.63 9.12
C GLN A 316 33.27 -7.48 10.09
N SER A 317 33.45 -6.30 10.68
CA SER A 317 34.64 -5.97 11.49
C SER A 317 34.54 -6.40 12.96
N GLY A 318 33.38 -6.91 13.39
CA GLY A 318 33.13 -7.27 14.79
C GLY A 318 33.04 -6.07 15.73
N TYR A 319 32.92 -6.34 17.03
CA TYR A 319 32.68 -5.31 18.07
C TYR A 319 33.79 -4.25 18.11
N GLU A 320 35.05 -4.68 18.06
CA GLU A 320 36.22 -3.79 18.12
C GLU A 320 36.31 -2.88 16.90
N GLY A 321 36.03 -3.40 15.69
CA GLY A 321 35.99 -2.59 14.48
C GLY A 321 34.82 -1.61 14.44
N ALA A 322 33.65 -2.01 14.97
CA ALA A 322 32.50 -1.11 15.06
C ALA A 322 32.77 0.10 15.99
N ALA A 323 33.61 -0.07 17.03
CA ALA A 323 34.02 1.01 17.92
C ALA A 323 35.00 2.01 17.28
N ALA A 324 35.69 1.62 16.20
CA ALA A 324 36.58 2.50 15.45
C ALA A 324 35.85 3.34 14.38
N ILE A 325 34.66 2.94 13.92
CA ILE A 325 33.85 3.75 12.96
C ILE A 325 33.61 5.17 13.48
N PRO A 326 33.17 5.42 14.73
CA PRO A 326 33.01 6.77 15.25
C PRO A 326 34.26 7.65 15.23
N ARG A 327 35.47 7.05 15.25
CA ARG A 327 36.76 7.77 15.13
C ARG A 327 37.01 8.25 13.71
N ALA A 328 36.59 7.48 12.71
CA ALA A 328 36.61 7.87 11.30
C ALA A 328 35.58 8.96 10.97
N LEU A 329 34.50 9.06 11.75
CA LEU A 329 33.46 10.08 11.65
C LEU A 329 33.87 11.38 12.35
N LEU A 330 34.96 12.02 11.89
CA LEU A 330 35.30 13.37 12.36
C LEU A 330 34.27 14.36 11.81
N ASP A 331 33.80 15.26 12.68
CA ASP A 331 32.81 16.28 12.34
C ASP A 331 33.53 17.54 11.83
N PRO A 332 33.42 17.90 10.54
CA PRO A 332 34.08 19.08 9.99
C PRO A 332 33.52 20.40 10.56
N ALA A 333 32.38 20.36 11.26
CA ALA A 333 31.63 21.54 11.68
C ALA A 333 31.99 22.09 13.06
N ALA A 334 32.96 21.49 13.78
CA ALA A 334 33.29 21.81 15.17
C ALA A 334 33.86 23.23 15.44
N GLY A 335 33.85 24.15 14.46
CA GLY A 335 34.42 25.50 14.60
C GLY A 335 33.67 26.64 13.90
N GLN A 336 32.39 26.46 13.50
CA GLN A 336 31.64 27.50 12.78
C GLN A 336 30.55 28.19 13.62
N GLY A 337 30.42 29.52 13.50
CA GLY A 337 29.49 30.35 14.28
C GLY A 337 28.00 29.99 14.15
N SER A 338 27.18 30.41 15.13
CA SER A 338 25.82 29.91 15.40
C SER A 338 24.83 29.95 14.21
N ALA A 339 24.84 31.02 13.40
CA ALA A 339 23.94 31.17 12.24
C ALA A 339 24.38 30.30 11.03
N ARG A 340 25.69 30.25 10.73
CA ARG A 340 26.25 29.34 9.72
C ARG A 340 26.09 27.88 10.14
N ALA A 341 26.18 27.61 11.44
CA ALA A 341 25.89 26.28 11.99
C ALA A 341 24.40 25.92 11.83
N ALA A 342 23.46 26.86 12.00
CA ALA A 342 22.04 26.60 11.79
C ALA A 342 21.71 26.29 10.31
N PHE A 343 22.23 27.11 9.38
CA PHE A 343 22.08 26.87 7.94
C PHE A 343 22.82 25.59 7.51
N GLY A 344 24.03 25.35 8.04
CA GLY A 344 24.80 24.12 7.84
C GLY A 344 24.08 22.88 8.36
N ARG A 345 23.36 22.96 9.48
CA ARG A 345 22.50 21.88 9.98
C ARG A 345 21.32 21.61 9.04
N LEU A 346 20.71 22.64 8.46
CA LEU A 346 19.61 22.48 7.50
C LEU A 346 20.10 21.86 6.19
N THR A 347 21.20 22.38 5.63
CA THR A 347 21.80 21.84 4.40
C THR A 347 22.33 20.43 4.60
N HIS A 348 22.84 20.09 5.78
CA HIS A 348 23.23 18.72 6.13
C HIS A 348 22.01 17.79 6.29
N ARG A 349 20.87 18.28 6.82
CA ARG A 349 19.63 17.50 6.91
C ARG A 349 19.02 17.21 5.54
N LEU A 350 19.07 18.19 4.62
CA LEU A 350 18.56 18.05 3.26
C LEU A 350 19.58 17.39 2.31
N GLY A 351 20.86 17.43 2.67
CA GLY A 351 21.99 16.89 1.92
C GLY A 351 22.01 15.37 1.83
N TYR A 352 22.93 14.86 1.00
CA TYR A 352 23.03 13.44 0.68
C TYR A 352 23.83 12.62 1.71
N TRP A 353 24.53 13.28 2.65
CA TRP A 353 25.27 12.63 3.73
C TRP A 353 24.44 12.52 5.02
N PRO A 354 24.40 11.34 5.68
CA PRO A 354 23.78 11.21 6.99
C PRO A 354 24.64 11.88 8.07
N THR A 355 24.00 12.45 9.11
CA THR A 355 24.73 13.09 10.22
C THR A 355 25.53 12.05 11.03
N PRO A 356 26.65 12.43 11.66
CA PRO A 356 27.44 11.52 12.50
C PRO A 356 26.62 10.85 13.61
N GLU A 357 25.65 11.56 14.22
CA GLU A 357 24.77 11.00 15.25
C GLU A 357 23.89 9.90 14.68
N LYS A 358 23.37 10.09 13.46
CA LYS A 358 22.53 9.09 12.80
C LYS A 358 23.33 7.84 12.44
N ARG A 359 24.58 8.00 11.95
CA ARG A 359 25.50 6.89 11.70
C ARG A 359 25.78 6.13 13.00
N ARG A 360 26.19 6.83 14.06
CA ARG A 360 26.42 6.24 15.40
C ARG A 360 25.19 5.53 15.96
N ARG A 361 23.99 6.11 15.77
CA ARG A 361 22.73 5.50 16.21
C ARG A 361 22.42 4.21 15.45
N VAL A 362 22.60 4.19 14.14
CA VAL A 362 22.40 2.96 13.33
C VAL A 362 23.36 1.85 13.73
N LEU A 363 24.61 2.18 14.10
CA LEU A 363 25.56 1.19 14.62
C LEU A 363 25.10 0.57 15.95
N ARG A 364 24.43 1.35 16.81
CA ARG A 364 23.85 0.87 18.08
C ARG A 364 22.52 0.13 17.86
N GLU A 365 21.70 0.61 16.93
CA GLU A 365 20.36 0.12 16.62
C GLU A 365 20.23 -0.24 15.12
N PRO A 366 20.83 -1.35 14.63
CA PRO A 366 20.80 -1.73 13.21
C PRO A 366 19.38 -1.92 12.66
N ALA A 367 18.42 -2.21 13.54
CA ALA A 367 17.01 -2.33 13.21
C ALA A 367 16.45 -1.07 12.51
N LEU A 368 17.01 0.12 12.79
CA LEU A 368 16.60 1.39 12.17
C LEU A 368 16.77 1.42 10.64
N LEU A 369 17.67 0.61 10.07
CA LEU A 369 17.88 0.54 8.62
C LEU A 369 16.70 -0.08 7.87
N THR A 370 16.03 -1.00 8.55
CA THR A 370 14.91 -1.76 7.98
C THR A 370 13.58 -1.06 8.20
N ARG A 371 13.47 -0.26 9.28
CA ARG A 371 12.25 0.47 9.63
C ARG A 371 11.94 1.55 8.59
N PRO A 372 10.79 1.46 7.89
CA PRO A 372 10.32 2.56 7.04
C PRO A 372 10.06 3.79 7.91
N THR A 373 10.39 4.96 7.37
CA THR A 373 10.04 6.23 8.01
C THR A 373 8.66 6.69 7.57
N VAL A 374 7.97 7.47 8.40
CA VAL A 374 6.69 8.10 8.04
C VAL A 374 6.82 8.95 6.78
N TRP A 375 7.97 9.59 6.59
CA TRP A 375 8.30 10.37 5.41
C TRP A 375 8.44 9.53 4.13
N GLU A 376 8.91 8.29 4.24
CA GLU A 376 8.93 7.36 3.10
C GLU A 376 7.52 6.95 2.69
N THR A 377 6.65 6.67 3.66
CA THR A 377 5.24 6.35 3.38
C THR A 377 4.50 7.57 2.84
N LEU A 378 4.76 8.77 3.38
CA LEU A 378 4.23 10.04 2.87
C LEU A 378 4.67 10.28 1.43
N GLY A 379 5.97 10.16 1.14
CA GLY A 379 6.50 10.33 -0.21
C GLY A 379 5.92 9.31 -1.19
N ALA A 380 5.77 8.05 -0.79
CA ALA A 380 5.10 7.04 -1.59
C ALA A 380 3.64 7.39 -1.86
N GLY A 381 2.93 7.91 -0.84
CA GLY A 381 1.59 8.45 -0.99
C GLY A 381 1.55 9.57 -2.04
N VAL A 382 2.39 10.60 -1.88
CA VAL A 382 2.43 11.76 -2.80
C VAL A 382 2.68 11.33 -4.24
N VAL A 383 3.67 10.46 -4.47
CA VAL A 383 3.98 9.93 -5.80
C VAL A 383 2.78 9.22 -6.42
N VAL A 384 2.11 8.36 -5.65
CA VAL A 384 0.93 7.64 -6.14
C VAL A 384 -0.24 8.60 -6.35
N GLY A 385 -0.44 9.59 -5.48
CA GLY A 385 -1.48 10.61 -5.62
C GLY A 385 -1.31 11.44 -6.89
N VAL A 386 -0.09 11.94 -7.14
CA VAL A 386 0.26 12.68 -8.36
C VAL A 386 0.04 11.79 -9.59
N PHE A 387 0.57 10.56 -9.57
CA PHE A 387 0.35 9.61 -10.65
C PHE A 387 -1.14 9.39 -10.91
N THR A 388 -1.94 9.22 -9.85
CA THR A 388 -3.37 9.00 -9.96
C THR A 388 -4.10 10.18 -10.60
N ALA A 389 -3.80 11.40 -10.16
CA ALA A 389 -4.41 12.60 -10.70
C ALA A 389 -4.01 12.84 -12.16
N SER A 390 -2.75 12.58 -12.53
CA SER A 390 -2.29 12.75 -13.92
C SER A 390 -2.73 11.63 -14.85
N ALA A 391 -2.88 10.41 -14.35
CA ALA A 391 -3.29 9.24 -15.14
C ALA A 391 -4.81 9.14 -15.30
N ASP A 392 -5.60 9.88 -14.50
CA ASP A 392 -7.05 9.75 -14.38
C ASP A 392 -7.76 9.81 -15.74
N ASP A 393 -7.42 10.81 -16.56
CA ASP A 393 -8.05 11.06 -17.86
C ASP A 393 -7.45 10.20 -18.98
N LEU A 394 -6.13 10.07 -19.00
CA LEU A 394 -5.40 9.29 -20.00
C LEU A 394 -5.78 7.81 -19.92
N VAL A 395 -5.78 7.25 -18.71
CA VAL A 395 -6.05 5.82 -18.50
C VAL A 395 -7.53 5.52 -18.65
N ASP A 396 -8.44 6.37 -18.15
CA ASP A 396 -9.88 6.19 -18.39
C ASP A 396 -10.17 6.14 -19.90
N THR A 397 -9.58 7.04 -20.68
CA THR A 397 -9.82 7.06 -22.13
C THR A 397 -9.15 5.90 -22.86
N LEU A 398 -7.88 5.60 -22.59
CA LEU A 398 -7.18 4.47 -23.22
C LEU A 398 -7.79 3.13 -22.83
N PHE A 399 -8.29 2.99 -21.60
CA PHE A 399 -8.92 1.75 -21.15
C PHE A 399 -10.27 1.55 -21.85
N ARG A 400 -11.08 2.61 -21.98
CA ARG A 400 -12.30 2.58 -22.83
C ARG A 400 -11.98 2.23 -24.28
N LEU A 401 -10.84 2.68 -24.78
CA LEU A 401 -10.38 2.44 -26.14
C LEU A 401 -10.03 0.97 -26.39
N LEU A 402 -9.13 0.45 -25.57
CA LEU A 402 -8.53 -0.87 -25.74
C LEU A 402 -9.54 -1.97 -25.43
N TRP A 403 -10.51 -1.69 -24.57
CA TRP A 403 -11.52 -2.67 -24.17
C TRP A 403 -12.93 -2.40 -24.69
N GLY A 404 -13.20 -1.27 -25.36
CA GLY A 404 -14.30 -0.97 -26.30
C GLY A 404 -15.77 -1.17 -25.88
N LYS A 405 -15.99 -1.90 -24.79
CA LYS A 405 -17.26 -2.45 -24.26
C LYS A 405 -17.23 -2.51 -22.74
N LEU A 406 -16.30 -1.80 -22.10
CA LEU A 406 -16.28 -1.74 -20.65
C LEU A 406 -16.98 -0.45 -20.19
N ASN A 407 -18.12 -0.61 -19.51
CA ASN A 407 -18.70 0.40 -18.63
C ASN A 407 -17.60 1.11 -17.84
N THR A 408 -17.71 2.43 -17.76
CA THR A 408 -16.67 3.33 -17.25
C THR A 408 -16.37 3.11 -15.78
N ARG A 409 -17.35 2.60 -15.04
CA ARG A 409 -17.14 2.14 -13.66
C ARG A 409 -16.09 1.05 -13.57
N MET A 410 -15.99 0.16 -14.56
CA MET A 410 -14.97 -0.90 -14.57
C MET A 410 -13.58 -0.37 -14.89
N GLY A 411 -13.49 0.64 -15.76
CA GLY A 411 -12.25 1.40 -15.96
C GLY A 411 -11.77 1.95 -14.63
N ASP A 412 -12.63 2.68 -13.91
CA ASP A 412 -12.29 3.25 -12.61
C ASP A 412 -11.89 2.18 -11.59
N LEU A 413 -12.62 1.07 -11.53
CA LEU A 413 -12.33 -0.02 -10.61
C LEU A 413 -11.01 -0.74 -10.96
N THR A 414 -10.67 -0.84 -12.25
CA THR A 414 -9.41 -1.46 -12.69
C THR A 414 -8.22 -0.56 -12.34
N VAL A 415 -8.31 0.72 -12.68
CA VAL A 415 -7.29 1.72 -12.35
C VAL A 415 -7.10 1.83 -10.84
N GLY A 416 -8.21 1.95 -10.12
CA GLY A 416 -8.24 1.92 -8.67
C GLY A 416 -7.62 0.64 -8.11
N CYS A 417 -7.90 -0.54 -8.67
CA CYS A 417 -7.27 -1.79 -8.23
C CYS A 417 -5.75 -1.78 -8.41
N VAL A 418 -5.24 -1.30 -9.55
CA VAL A 418 -3.79 -1.24 -9.81
C VAL A 418 -3.10 -0.30 -8.83
N ILE A 419 -3.67 0.89 -8.61
CA ILE A 419 -3.15 1.88 -7.67
C ILE A 419 -3.23 1.35 -6.23
N GLY A 420 -4.38 0.78 -5.87
CA GLY A 420 -4.65 0.17 -4.58
C GLY A 420 -3.70 -0.98 -4.27
N ALA A 421 -3.36 -1.80 -5.28
CA ALA A 421 -2.37 -2.86 -5.16
C ALA A 421 -0.98 -2.31 -4.82
N GLY A 422 -0.56 -1.23 -5.49
CA GLY A 422 0.68 -0.53 -5.17
C GLY A 422 0.71 -0.02 -3.73
N LEU A 423 -0.35 0.71 -3.31
CA LEU A 423 -0.46 1.26 -1.95
C LEU A 423 -0.51 0.17 -0.86
N ALA A 424 -1.34 -0.85 -1.06
CA ALA A 424 -1.47 -1.98 -0.13
C ALA A 424 -0.16 -2.77 -0.02
N GLY A 425 0.54 -2.99 -1.14
CA GLY A 425 1.83 -3.66 -1.18
C GLY A 425 2.93 -2.88 -0.45
N VAL A 426 3.02 -1.57 -0.67
CA VAL A 426 3.96 -0.68 0.02
C VAL A 426 3.67 -0.67 1.53
N LEU A 427 2.41 -0.52 1.93
CA LEU A 427 1.99 -0.54 3.32
C LEU A 427 2.32 -1.89 3.99
N ALA A 428 2.00 -3.01 3.32
CA ALA A 428 2.28 -4.34 3.82
C ALA A 428 3.78 -4.58 4.03
N ALA A 429 4.61 -4.23 3.04
CA ALA A 429 6.05 -4.35 3.15
C ALA A 429 6.64 -3.42 4.23
N ALA A 430 6.10 -2.21 4.38
CA ALA A 430 6.52 -1.27 5.41
C ALA A 430 6.20 -1.81 6.82
N VAL A 431 4.94 -2.19 7.06
CA VAL A 431 4.47 -2.70 8.35
C VAL A 431 5.20 -4.00 8.70
N TRP A 432 5.37 -4.93 7.75
CA TRP A 432 6.11 -6.17 7.98
C TRP A 432 7.54 -5.91 8.45
N ARG A 433 8.26 -4.99 7.79
CA ARG A 433 9.62 -4.60 8.20
C ARG A 433 9.64 -3.99 9.59
N THR A 434 8.68 -3.14 9.93
CA THR A 434 8.55 -2.55 11.27
C THR A 434 8.34 -3.63 12.34
N VAL A 435 7.50 -4.63 12.08
CA VAL A 435 7.26 -5.74 13.03
C VAL A 435 8.52 -6.59 13.18
N ALA A 436 9.16 -6.97 12.06
CA ALA A 436 10.40 -7.75 12.07
C ALA A 436 11.53 -7.04 12.83
N ALA A 437 11.59 -5.71 12.73
CA ALA A 437 12.54 -4.89 13.47
C ALA A 437 12.17 -4.69 14.95
N SER A 438 10.91 -4.87 15.34
CA SER A 438 10.44 -4.65 16.71
C SER A 438 10.60 -5.87 17.63
N ASP A 439 10.73 -7.08 17.08
CA ASP A 439 10.97 -8.28 17.89
C ASP A 439 12.39 -8.33 18.50
N LEU A 440 13.28 -7.44 18.07
CA LEU A 440 14.66 -7.30 18.56
C LEU A 440 14.83 -6.21 19.64
N GLU A 441 13.80 -5.39 19.88
CA GLU A 441 13.90 -4.14 20.66
C GLU A 441 12.62 -3.86 21.47
N PRO A 442 12.60 -2.83 22.35
CA PRO A 442 11.38 -2.40 23.03
C PRO A 442 10.25 -2.12 22.03
N ARG A 443 9.02 -2.51 22.40
CA ARG A 443 7.85 -2.34 21.53
C ARG A 443 7.68 -0.86 21.15
N PRO A 444 7.50 -0.54 19.85
CA PRO A 444 7.26 0.83 19.45
C PRO A 444 5.95 1.37 20.06
N PRO A 445 5.89 2.68 20.36
CA PRO A 445 4.68 3.29 20.92
C PRO A 445 3.49 3.08 19.98
N ARG A 446 2.28 2.97 20.53
CA ARG A 446 1.06 2.69 19.74
C ARG A 446 0.86 3.69 18.59
N ALA A 447 1.19 4.97 18.82
CA ALA A 447 1.11 6.03 17.82
C ALA A 447 1.99 5.77 16.58
N ALA A 448 3.13 5.08 16.73
CA ALA A 448 4.01 4.77 15.60
C ALA A 448 3.35 3.82 14.59
N TRP A 449 2.41 2.97 15.03
CA TRP A 449 1.66 2.07 14.13
C TRP A 449 0.63 2.81 13.29
N LEU A 450 0.07 3.92 13.79
CA LEU A 450 -0.85 4.76 13.03
C LEU A 450 -0.14 5.72 12.09
N ALA A 451 1.12 6.05 12.38
CA ALA A 451 1.88 7.01 11.59
C ALA A 451 2.17 6.52 10.16
N LEU A 452 2.36 5.22 9.93
CA LEU A 452 2.60 4.66 8.59
C LEU A 452 1.36 4.76 7.67
N PRO A 453 0.16 4.25 8.04
CA PRO A 453 -1.03 4.43 7.22
C PRO A 453 -1.44 5.90 7.11
N ALA A 454 -1.30 6.71 8.17
CA ALA A 454 -1.58 8.15 8.11
C ALA A 454 -0.64 8.88 7.15
N GLY A 455 0.66 8.57 7.17
CA GLY A 455 1.63 9.10 6.22
C GLY A 455 1.26 8.72 4.79
N LEU A 456 0.98 7.44 4.52
CA LEU A 456 0.61 6.98 3.19
C LEU A 456 -0.66 7.66 2.64
N VAL A 457 -1.72 7.71 3.45
CA VAL A 457 -3.00 8.32 3.05
C VAL A 457 -2.88 9.84 2.93
N GLY A 458 -2.26 10.50 3.91
CA GLY A 458 -2.04 11.95 3.86
C GLY A 458 -1.18 12.35 2.67
N GLY A 459 -0.17 11.54 2.33
CA GLY A 459 0.64 11.74 1.14
C GLY A 459 -0.17 11.56 -0.13
N TYR A 460 -0.97 10.50 -0.22
CA TYR A 460 -1.85 10.24 -1.36
C TYR A 460 -2.81 11.41 -1.61
N LEU A 461 -3.49 11.87 -0.58
CA LEU A 461 -4.40 13.00 -0.65
C LEU A 461 -3.68 14.28 -1.08
N ALA A 462 -2.53 14.59 -0.47
CA ALA A 462 -1.72 15.74 -0.86
C ALA A 462 -1.27 15.66 -2.33
N GLY A 463 -0.80 14.48 -2.76
CA GLY A 463 -0.37 14.27 -4.14
C GLY A 463 -1.51 14.35 -5.16
N ALA A 464 -2.69 13.82 -4.83
CA ALA A 464 -3.86 13.88 -5.70
C ALA A 464 -4.42 15.30 -5.83
N SER A 465 -4.30 16.12 -4.78
CA SER A 465 -4.71 17.53 -4.82
C SER A 465 -3.74 18.43 -5.58
N LEU A 466 -2.47 18.03 -5.76
CA LEU A 466 -1.47 18.88 -6.40
C LEU A 466 -1.85 19.30 -7.84
N PRO A 467 -2.26 18.37 -8.74
CA PRO A 467 -2.70 18.77 -10.09
C PRO A 467 -4.09 19.44 -10.13
N LEU A 468 -4.99 19.07 -9.21
CA LEU A 468 -6.33 19.68 -9.14
C LEU A 468 -6.31 21.17 -8.80
N ILE A 469 -5.31 21.61 -8.03
CA ILE A 469 -5.10 23.03 -7.71
C ILE A 469 -4.59 23.80 -8.94
N THR A 470 -3.93 23.13 -9.89
CA THR A 470 -3.28 23.79 -11.02
C THR A 470 -4.14 23.91 -12.26
N ASP A 471 -5.09 23.00 -12.47
CA ASP A 471 -5.77 22.96 -13.77
C ASP A 471 -6.79 24.07 -13.95
N GLY A 472 -7.36 24.66 -12.89
CA GLY A 472 -8.23 25.85 -12.94
C GLY A 472 -9.51 25.74 -13.79
N THR A 473 -9.55 24.82 -14.75
CA THR A 473 -10.47 24.79 -15.86
C THR A 473 -11.90 24.74 -15.34
N GLU A 474 -12.60 25.84 -15.57
CA GLU A 474 -14.05 25.92 -15.56
C GLU A 474 -14.62 25.04 -16.69
N LEU A 475 -14.45 23.72 -16.62
CA LEU A 475 -15.52 22.83 -17.04
C LEU A 475 -16.67 23.11 -16.05
N PRO A 476 -17.88 23.40 -16.54
CA PRO A 476 -18.88 24.27 -15.92
C PRO A 476 -18.75 24.42 -14.40
N ALA A 477 -18.39 25.65 -14.00
CA ALA A 477 -18.02 26.16 -12.69
C ALA A 477 -19.08 26.01 -11.56
N THR A 478 -19.90 24.97 -11.58
CA THR A 478 -20.91 24.73 -10.54
C THR A 478 -20.61 23.52 -9.66
N THR A 479 -19.47 22.83 -9.84
CA THR A 479 -19.35 21.44 -9.35
C THR A 479 -18.07 21.06 -8.61
N LEU A 480 -16.92 21.67 -8.90
CA LEU A 480 -15.64 21.39 -8.21
C LEU A 480 -15.23 22.46 -7.20
N GLU A 481 -15.59 23.73 -7.42
CA GLU A 481 -15.34 24.83 -6.46
C GLU A 481 -16.06 24.61 -5.12
N ASP A 482 -17.31 24.13 -5.14
CA ASP A 482 -18.07 23.84 -3.91
C ASP A 482 -17.54 22.65 -3.10
N GLN A 483 -16.67 21.81 -3.69
CA GLN A 483 -16.21 20.58 -3.06
C GLN A 483 -14.80 20.64 -2.49
N GLY A 484 -13.92 21.48 -3.06
CA GLY A 484 -12.56 21.80 -2.63
C GLY A 484 -11.94 20.89 -1.55
N PHE A 485 -11.53 21.47 -0.43
CA PHE A 485 -10.96 20.72 0.70
C PHE A 485 -12.00 19.87 1.46
N ALA A 486 -13.30 20.17 1.30
CA ALA A 486 -14.39 19.47 2.00
C ALA A 486 -14.53 18.00 1.58
N TRP A 487 -14.14 17.66 0.35
CA TRP A 487 -14.07 16.27 -0.11
C TRP A 487 -12.99 15.48 0.65
N LEU A 488 -11.81 16.08 0.87
CA LEU A 488 -10.69 15.46 1.61
C LEU A 488 -11.11 15.10 3.03
N LEU A 489 -11.89 15.98 3.67
CA LEU A 489 -12.44 15.77 5.01
C LEU A 489 -13.45 14.61 5.07
N ARG A 490 -14.18 14.34 3.97
CA ARG A 490 -15.19 13.26 3.92
C ARG A 490 -14.59 11.91 3.52
N ALA A 491 -13.80 11.88 2.45
CA ALA A 491 -13.29 10.63 1.88
C ALA A 491 -11.97 10.18 2.51
N GLY A 492 -11.15 11.11 3.01
CA GLY A 492 -9.87 10.83 3.65
C GLY A 492 -9.98 9.92 4.88
N PRO A 493 -10.93 10.17 5.82
CA PRO A 493 -11.14 9.30 6.97
C PRO A 493 -11.52 7.86 6.60
N VAL A 494 -12.33 7.67 5.55
CA VAL A 494 -12.72 6.35 5.06
C VAL A 494 -11.51 5.59 4.52
N LEU A 495 -10.68 6.25 3.72
CA LEU A 495 -9.44 5.67 3.21
C LEU A 495 -8.45 5.35 4.34
N LEU A 496 -8.30 6.25 5.31
CA LEU A 496 -7.46 6.06 6.49
C LEU A 496 -7.94 4.89 7.35
N ALA A 497 -9.24 4.76 7.58
CA ALA A 497 -9.83 3.66 8.33
C ALA A 497 -9.48 2.32 7.66
N GLY A 498 -9.60 2.22 6.33
CA GLY A 498 -9.17 1.04 5.56
C GLY A 498 -7.68 0.74 5.72
N ALA A 499 -6.82 1.75 5.60
CA ALA A 499 -5.36 1.59 5.76
C ALA A 499 -4.96 1.19 7.19
N VAL A 500 -5.67 1.67 8.21
CA VAL A 500 -5.49 1.28 9.62
C VAL A 500 -5.93 -0.17 9.82
N CYS A 501 -7.08 -0.59 9.27
CA CYS A 501 -7.53 -1.98 9.34
C CYS A 501 -6.52 -2.92 8.69
N ALA A 502 -6.01 -2.57 7.51
CA ALA A 502 -4.94 -3.30 6.85
C ALA A 502 -3.70 -3.40 7.73
N THR A 503 -3.26 -2.29 8.32
CA THR A 503 -2.10 -2.25 9.22
C THR A 503 -2.28 -3.16 10.43
N VAL A 504 -3.43 -3.11 11.11
CA VAL A 504 -3.74 -3.96 12.27
C VAL A 504 -3.70 -5.44 11.89
N TRP A 505 -4.28 -5.79 10.74
CA TRP A 505 -4.25 -7.15 10.22
C TRP A 505 -2.81 -7.61 9.90
N ILE A 506 -2.04 -6.81 9.16
CA ILE A 506 -0.64 -7.11 8.80
C ILE A 506 0.21 -7.28 10.06
N VAL A 507 0.08 -6.38 11.05
CA VAL A 507 0.81 -6.48 12.33
C VAL A 507 0.50 -7.79 13.03
N SER A 508 -0.78 -8.20 13.08
CA SER A 508 -1.17 -9.45 13.70
C SER A 508 -0.63 -10.67 12.95
N ALA A 509 -0.73 -10.68 11.62
CA ALA A 509 -0.21 -11.74 10.78
C ALA A 509 1.32 -11.86 10.92
N ALA A 510 2.04 -10.74 10.82
CA ALA A 510 3.49 -10.68 10.95
C ALA A 510 3.97 -11.18 12.32
N ARG A 511 3.38 -10.73 13.43
CA ARG A 511 3.74 -11.22 14.79
C ARG A 511 3.50 -12.72 14.95
N GLY A 512 2.50 -13.26 14.26
CA GLY A 512 2.24 -14.69 14.25
C GLY A 512 3.27 -15.47 13.44
N LEU A 513 3.63 -14.96 12.26
CA LEU A 513 4.43 -15.69 11.28
C LEU A 513 5.94 -15.51 11.46
N LEU A 514 6.42 -14.32 11.85
CA LEU A 514 7.84 -13.99 11.93
C LEU A 514 8.67 -14.93 12.82
N PRO A 515 8.23 -15.32 14.04
CA PRO A 515 8.98 -16.28 14.85
C PRO A 515 9.11 -17.67 14.21
N ARG A 516 8.25 -17.96 13.21
CA ARG A 516 8.08 -19.28 12.59
C ARG A 516 8.67 -19.37 11.18
N ALA A 517 8.62 -18.28 10.43
CA ALA A 517 9.09 -18.22 9.05
C ALA A 517 10.63 -18.25 8.98
N ARG A 518 11.17 -19.08 8.07
CA ARG A 518 12.62 -19.13 7.76
C ARG A 518 12.97 -18.45 6.41
N GLY A 519 12.06 -17.67 5.83
CA GLY A 519 12.29 -17.06 4.52
C GLY A 519 11.27 -16.01 4.10
N ARG A 520 11.31 -15.63 2.82
CA ARG A 520 10.48 -14.56 2.23
C ARG A 520 9.05 -14.99 1.90
N THR A 521 8.77 -16.29 1.92
CA THR A 521 7.46 -16.85 1.54
C THR A 521 6.33 -16.27 2.39
N ALA A 522 6.51 -16.16 3.70
CA ALA A 522 5.52 -15.57 4.59
C ALA A 522 5.29 -14.07 4.31
N LEU A 523 6.37 -13.32 4.01
CA LEU A 523 6.26 -11.93 3.59
C LEU A 523 5.47 -11.82 2.28
N TYR A 524 5.83 -12.59 1.26
CA TYR A 524 5.16 -12.55 -0.04
C TYR A 524 3.70 -12.96 0.05
N ALA A 525 3.38 -13.99 0.84
CA ALA A 525 2.01 -14.41 1.09
C ALA A 525 1.19 -13.31 1.78
N VAL A 526 1.75 -12.65 2.80
CA VAL A 526 1.07 -11.54 3.49
C VAL A 526 0.91 -10.31 2.58
N VAL A 527 1.93 -9.97 1.78
CA VAL A 527 1.84 -8.87 0.80
C VAL A 527 0.80 -9.18 -0.27
N ALA A 528 0.82 -10.37 -0.87
CA ALA A 528 -0.14 -10.79 -1.88
C ALA A 528 -1.57 -10.81 -1.32
N THR A 529 -1.75 -11.33 -0.11
CA THR A 529 -3.06 -11.31 0.58
C THR A 529 -3.53 -9.87 0.81
N SER A 530 -2.66 -8.97 1.29
CA SER A 530 -3.00 -7.56 1.45
C SER A 530 -3.41 -6.91 0.12
N VAL A 531 -2.69 -7.19 -0.96
CA VAL A 531 -3.00 -6.65 -2.29
C VAL A 531 -4.37 -7.12 -2.75
N VAL A 532 -4.62 -8.44 -2.75
CA VAL A 532 -5.90 -9.00 -3.22
C VAL A 532 -7.08 -8.52 -2.37
N SER A 533 -6.87 -8.31 -1.06
CA SER A 533 -7.96 -7.95 -0.13
C SER A 533 -8.23 -6.44 -0.07
N PHE A 534 -7.20 -5.60 -0.12
CA PHE A 534 -7.33 -4.15 0.09
C PHE A 534 -7.28 -3.32 -1.20
N ALA A 535 -6.79 -3.87 -2.32
CA ALA A 535 -6.86 -3.17 -3.60
C ALA A 535 -8.32 -2.94 -4.07
N PRO A 536 -9.25 -3.91 -3.97
CA PRO A 536 -10.66 -3.68 -4.31
C PRO A 536 -11.30 -2.59 -3.44
N TRP A 537 -10.96 -2.53 -2.14
CA TRP A 537 -11.43 -1.46 -1.26
C TRP A 537 -11.00 -0.07 -1.75
N PHE A 538 -9.72 0.07 -2.12
CA PHE A 538 -9.24 1.33 -2.70
C PHE A 538 -9.92 1.60 -4.04
N ALA A 539 -10.15 0.59 -4.87
CA ALA A 539 -10.82 0.74 -6.16
C ALA A 539 -12.25 1.25 -6.02
N VAL A 540 -12.99 0.72 -5.05
CA VAL A 540 -14.33 1.19 -4.71
C VAL A 540 -14.28 2.63 -4.22
N TRP A 541 -13.38 2.95 -3.28
CA TRP A 541 -13.19 4.32 -2.82
C TRP A 541 -12.87 5.26 -3.99
N TYR A 542 -12.00 4.83 -4.89
CA TYR A 542 -11.57 5.55 -6.07
C TYR A 542 -12.72 5.76 -7.07
N SER A 543 -13.56 4.76 -7.31
CA SER A 543 -14.72 4.89 -8.20
C SER A 543 -15.81 5.76 -7.57
N VAL A 544 -16.13 5.56 -6.29
CA VAL A 544 -17.18 6.33 -5.58
C VAL A 544 -16.84 7.82 -5.50
N ARG A 545 -15.55 8.18 -5.43
CA ARG A 545 -15.15 9.60 -5.46
C ARG A 545 -15.57 10.31 -6.76
N ARG A 546 -15.74 9.58 -7.87
CA ARG A 546 -16.15 10.12 -9.18
C ARG A 546 -17.67 10.19 -9.37
N ILE A 547 -18.47 9.45 -8.58
CA ILE A 547 -19.93 9.28 -8.80
C ILE A 547 -20.78 10.53 -8.46
N GLY A 548 -20.20 11.60 -7.88
CA GLY A 548 -20.80 12.94 -7.92
C GLY A 548 -21.12 13.62 -6.57
N GLN A 549 -20.78 14.91 -6.55
CA GLN A 549 -21.33 16.12 -5.91
C GLN A 549 -21.98 16.20 -4.51
N SER A 550 -22.35 15.14 -3.77
CA SER A 550 -22.69 15.35 -2.33
C SER A 550 -22.72 14.12 -1.42
N ASN A 551 -23.18 12.96 -1.89
CA ASN A 551 -23.60 11.90 -0.96
C ASN A 551 -22.95 10.52 -1.17
N GLY A 552 -22.01 10.35 -2.11
CA GLY A 552 -21.42 9.03 -2.39
C GLY A 552 -20.78 8.35 -1.17
N PHE A 553 -20.17 9.10 -0.26
CA PHE A 553 -19.64 8.57 1.00
C PHE A 553 -20.59 8.75 2.19
N GLN A 554 -21.73 9.41 2.01
CA GLN A 554 -22.69 9.58 3.07
C GLN A 554 -23.50 8.29 3.26
N PRO A 555 -23.61 7.78 4.49
CA PRO A 555 -24.56 6.72 4.77
C PRO A 555 -25.99 7.27 4.57
N ALA A 556 -26.84 6.50 3.89
CA ALA A 556 -28.25 6.78 3.75
C ALA A 556 -29.05 5.71 4.51
N LEU A 557 -30.08 6.15 5.24
CA LEU A 557 -31.09 5.23 5.75
C LEU A 557 -31.94 4.74 4.57
N GLY A 558 -32.57 3.57 4.74
CA GLY A 558 -33.52 3.06 3.76
C GLY A 558 -34.78 3.92 3.69
N ASP A 559 -35.60 3.66 2.68
CA ASP A 559 -36.87 4.37 2.51
C ASP A 559 -37.96 3.83 3.47
N ALA A 560 -38.98 4.66 3.69
CA ALA A 560 -40.19 4.20 4.35
C ALA A 560 -40.92 3.23 3.39
N PRO A 561 -41.47 2.12 3.90
CA PRO A 561 -42.16 1.16 3.05
C PRO A 561 -43.45 1.80 2.53
N ASP A 562 -43.75 1.64 1.23
CA ASP A 562 -44.94 2.25 0.61
C ASP A 562 -46.23 1.83 1.33
N ILE A 563 -46.32 0.54 1.69
CA ILE A 563 -47.41 -0.04 2.48
C ILE A 563 -46.96 -0.27 3.92
N GLY A 564 -47.72 0.26 4.88
CA GLY A 564 -47.41 0.17 6.30
C GLY A 564 -46.52 1.31 6.82
N SER A 565 -46.25 2.34 6.01
CA SER A 565 -45.52 3.56 6.42
C SER A 565 -46.13 4.25 7.66
N THR A 566 -47.43 4.10 7.88
CA THR A 566 -48.15 4.63 9.06
C THR A 566 -47.84 3.86 10.35
N ILE A 567 -47.29 2.65 10.26
CA ILE A 567 -46.90 1.83 11.41
C ILE A 567 -45.50 2.28 11.86
N GLY A 568 -45.44 3.19 12.82
CA GLY A 568 -44.20 3.88 13.21
C GLY A 568 -42.99 2.96 13.46
N TRP A 569 -43.16 1.87 14.22
CA TRP A 569 -42.07 0.92 14.50
C TRP A 569 -41.59 0.17 13.25
N TYR A 570 -42.50 -0.14 12.32
CA TYR A 570 -42.21 -0.86 11.07
C TYR A 570 -41.46 0.06 10.09
N THR A 571 -41.86 1.33 10.01
CA THR A 571 -41.13 2.36 9.25
C THR A 571 -39.73 2.58 9.80
N VAL A 572 -39.58 2.68 11.13
CA VAL A 572 -38.27 2.79 11.78
C VAL A 572 -37.41 1.56 11.47
N LEU A 573 -37.98 0.35 11.57
CA LEU A 573 -37.28 -0.89 11.23
C LEU A 573 -36.83 -0.91 9.77
N SER A 574 -37.71 -0.55 8.82
CA SER A 574 -37.39 -0.47 7.38
C SER A 574 -36.24 0.50 7.12
N ARG A 575 -36.30 1.72 7.67
CA ARG A 575 -35.25 2.74 7.48
C ARG A 575 -33.89 2.30 8.02
N TRP A 576 -33.86 1.69 9.21
CA TRP A 576 -32.60 1.23 9.82
C TRP A 576 -32.02 0.00 9.12
N THR A 577 -32.87 -0.96 8.74
CA THR A 577 -32.42 -2.22 8.11
C THR A 577 -32.09 -2.02 6.63
N GLY A 578 -32.80 -1.10 5.96
CA GLY A 578 -32.56 -0.63 4.60
C GLY A 578 -31.37 0.34 4.48
N PHE A 579 -30.54 0.47 5.53
CA PHE A 579 -29.30 1.25 5.48
C PHE A 579 -28.49 0.91 4.24
N THR A 580 -28.10 1.94 3.49
CA THR A 580 -27.22 1.85 2.33
C THR A 580 -26.01 2.74 2.52
N TRP A 581 -24.87 2.26 2.05
CA TRP A 581 -23.65 3.04 1.96
C TRP A 581 -22.95 2.67 0.68
N GLN A 582 -22.84 3.61 -0.26
CA GLN A 582 -22.45 3.31 -1.63
C GLN A 582 -21.12 2.55 -1.75
N PRO A 583 -20.06 2.84 -0.96
CA PRO A 583 -18.86 2.02 -0.97
C PRO A 583 -19.14 0.55 -0.65
N LEU A 584 -19.98 0.23 0.33
CA LEU A 584 -20.34 -1.16 0.60
C LEU A 584 -21.14 -1.77 -0.53
N THR A 585 -22.07 -1.02 -1.12
CA THR A 585 -22.91 -1.52 -2.21
C THR A 585 -22.06 -1.87 -3.42
N VAL A 586 -21.13 -0.98 -3.81
CA VAL A 586 -20.21 -1.24 -4.93
C VAL A 586 -19.25 -2.39 -4.57
N GLN A 587 -18.70 -2.42 -3.36
CA GLN A 587 -17.84 -3.52 -2.90
C GLN A 587 -18.58 -4.87 -2.87
N GLY A 588 -19.86 -4.88 -2.49
CA GLY A 588 -20.70 -6.08 -2.44
C GLY A 588 -20.98 -6.66 -3.82
N ARG A 589 -20.86 -5.85 -4.87
CA ARG A 589 -20.96 -6.29 -6.26
C ARG A 589 -19.66 -6.86 -6.83
N LEU A 590 -18.52 -6.63 -6.18
CA LEU A 590 -17.23 -7.17 -6.64
C LEU A 590 -17.07 -8.63 -6.22
N PRO A 591 -16.86 -9.57 -7.16
CA PRO A 591 -16.60 -10.98 -6.83
C PRO A 591 -15.32 -11.16 -6.00
N SER A 592 -14.32 -10.31 -6.22
CA SER A 592 -13.02 -10.34 -5.51
C SER A 592 -13.15 -10.06 -4.00
N THR A 593 -14.26 -9.47 -3.54
CA THR A 593 -14.50 -9.17 -2.12
C THR A 593 -14.48 -10.43 -1.26
N LEU A 594 -15.24 -11.47 -1.63
CA LEU A 594 -15.28 -12.70 -0.82
C LEU A 594 -13.92 -13.38 -0.80
N VAL A 595 -13.26 -13.45 -1.96
CA VAL A 595 -11.91 -14.02 -2.07
C VAL A 595 -10.94 -13.28 -1.15
N GLY A 596 -10.95 -11.94 -1.18
CA GLY A 596 -10.14 -11.13 -0.27
C GLY A 596 -10.43 -11.41 1.20
N LEU A 597 -11.71 -11.38 1.60
CA LEU A 597 -12.13 -11.66 2.99
C LEU A 597 -11.70 -13.06 3.46
N MET A 598 -11.81 -14.07 2.59
CA MET A 598 -11.36 -15.43 2.89
C MET A 598 -9.84 -15.50 3.07
N LEU A 599 -9.08 -14.90 2.15
CA LEU A 599 -7.62 -14.91 2.20
C LEU A 599 -7.09 -14.26 3.50
N LEU A 600 -7.75 -13.20 4.00
CA LEU A 600 -7.36 -12.53 5.25
C LEU A 600 -7.32 -13.46 6.46
N TRP A 601 -8.15 -14.50 6.54
CA TRP A 601 -8.05 -15.48 7.63
C TRP A 601 -7.39 -16.78 7.21
N LEU A 602 -7.63 -17.25 5.98
CA LEU A 602 -7.13 -18.53 5.50
C LEU A 602 -5.61 -18.56 5.40
N VAL A 603 -4.99 -17.54 4.79
CA VAL A 603 -3.53 -17.49 4.59
C VAL A 603 -2.74 -17.49 5.90
N PRO A 604 -3.01 -16.62 6.89
CA PRO A 604 -2.26 -16.66 8.14
C PRO A 604 -2.50 -17.96 8.92
N LEU A 605 -3.72 -18.52 8.93
CA LEU A 605 -4.00 -19.76 9.65
C LEU A 605 -3.35 -20.99 9.00
N THR A 606 -3.42 -21.11 7.67
CA THR A 606 -2.78 -22.20 6.91
C THR A 606 -1.26 -22.16 7.08
N LEU A 607 -0.62 -20.99 6.92
CA LEU A 607 0.82 -20.86 7.14
C LEU A 607 1.22 -21.19 8.58
N LEU A 608 0.43 -20.78 9.57
CA LEU A 608 0.69 -21.15 10.96
C LEU A 608 0.61 -22.67 11.17
N LEU A 609 -0.40 -23.35 10.61
CA LEU A 609 -0.56 -24.80 10.72
C LEU A 609 0.57 -25.56 10.00
N VAL A 610 0.97 -25.12 8.81
CA VAL A 610 2.05 -25.73 8.03
C VAL A 610 3.40 -25.56 8.73
N LEU A 611 3.69 -24.35 9.21
CA LEU A 611 4.95 -24.06 9.91
C LEU A 611 5.04 -24.75 11.29
N ASP A 612 3.91 -24.92 11.98
CA ASP A 612 3.85 -25.65 13.25
C ASP A 612 4.11 -27.16 13.05
N LYS A 613 3.48 -27.75 12.02
CA LYS A 613 3.74 -29.15 11.62
C LYS A 613 5.21 -29.36 11.27
N ALA A 614 5.82 -28.44 10.52
CA ALA A 614 7.22 -28.54 10.10
C ALA A 614 8.22 -28.44 11.27
N ARG A 615 7.84 -27.82 12.40
CA ARG A 615 8.71 -27.67 13.58
C ARG A 615 8.50 -28.73 14.65
N GLY A 616 7.48 -29.58 14.51
CA GLY A 616 7.11 -30.54 15.57
C GLY A 616 6.69 -29.85 16.88
N THR A 617 6.40 -28.55 16.84
CA THR A 617 5.90 -27.82 18.01
C THR A 617 4.44 -28.19 18.20
N ASN A 618 4.12 -28.86 19.31
CA ASN A 618 2.76 -29.30 19.61
C ASN A 618 1.94 -28.13 20.19
N MET A 619 1.80 -27.06 19.40
CA MET A 619 1.22 -25.81 19.88
C MET A 619 -0.32 -25.78 19.79
N ASP A 620 -0.88 -25.05 20.74
CA ASP A 620 -2.30 -24.96 21.08
C ASP A 620 -3.15 -24.09 20.11
N ILE A 621 -2.80 -24.04 18.81
CA ILE A 621 -3.55 -23.22 17.84
C ILE A 621 -4.83 -23.92 17.36
N ARG A 622 -4.80 -25.25 17.22
CA ARG A 622 -5.95 -26.07 16.81
C ARG A 622 -7.18 -25.87 17.69
N PRO A 623 -7.10 -25.86 19.04
CA PRO A 623 -8.28 -25.60 19.86
C PRO A 623 -8.80 -24.18 19.70
N GLN A 624 -7.94 -23.18 19.46
CA GLN A 624 -8.39 -21.80 19.21
C GLN A 624 -9.18 -21.69 17.91
N ILE A 625 -8.72 -22.35 16.84
CA ILE A 625 -9.44 -22.46 15.57
C ILE A 625 -10.79 -23.14 15.80
N ARG A 626 -10.80 -24.29 16.49
CA ARG A 626 -12.03 -25.03 16.83
C ARG A 626 -13.03 -24.14 17.57
N THR A 627 -12.59 -23.41 18.59
CA THR A 627 -13.46 -22.51 19.37
C THR A 627 -14.04 -21.41 18.49
N ALA A 628 -13.23 -20.78 17.63
CA ALA A 628 -13.71 -19.74 16.71
C ALA A 628 -14.77 -20.26 15.74
N LEU A 629 -14.57 -21.46 15.18
CA LEU A 629 -15.53 -22.09 14.26
C LEU A 629 -16.83 -22.47 14.97
N LEU A 630 -16.76 -23.04 16.18
CA LEU A 630 -17.95 -23.39 16.95
C LEU A 630 -18.77 -22.16 17.33
N ILE A 631 -18.11 -21.07 17.73
CA ILE A 631 -18.79 -19.79 18.02
C ILE A 631 -19.44 -19.24 16.75
N GLY A 632 -18.75 -19.30 15.60
CA GLY A 632 -19.31 -18.86 14.32
C GLY A 632 -20.54 -19.67 13.87
N LEU A 633 -20.50 -21.01 13.99
CA LEU A 633 -21.63 -21.88 13.69
C LEU A 633 -22.83 -21.60 14.61
N ALA A 634 -22.58 -21.41 15.91
CA ALA A 634 -23.62 -21.05 16.86
C ALA A 634 -24.26 -19.70 16.51
N GLY A 635 -23.44 -18.71 16.10
CA GLY A 635 -23.91 -17.44 15.56
C GLY A 635 -24.83 -17.63 14.36
N GLY A 636 -24.41 -18.41 13.36
CA GLY A 636 -25.22 -18.73 12.19
C GLY A 636 -26.55 -19.38 12.56
N ALA A 637 -26.53 -20.44 13.37
CA ALA A 637 -27.73 -21.15 13.80
C ALA A 637 -28.74 -20.23 14.52
N SER A 638 -28.26 -19.27 15.32
CA SER A 638 -29.12 -18.28 15.97
C SER A 638 -29.86 -17.37 14.98
N VAL A 639 -29.20 -16.96 13.89
CA VAL A 639 -29.80 -16.14 12.83
C VAL A 639 -30.86 -16.93 12.07
N ILE A 640 -30.57 -18.19 11.71
CA ILE A 640 -31.53 -19.08 11.04
C ILE A 640 -32.79 -19.23 11.90
N THR A 641 -32.62 -19.47 13.19
CA THR A 641 -33.74 -19.66 14.12
C THR A 641 -34.57 -18.38 14.23
N ALA A 642 -33.92 -17.22 14.37
CA ALA A 642 -34.60 -15.92 14.42
C ALA A 642 -35.32 -15.60 13.10
N GLY A 643 -34.71 -15.89 11.95
CA GLY A 643 -35.30 -15.68 10.64
C GLY A 643 -36.50 -16.58 10.36
N ILE A 644 -36.51 -17.82 10.86
CA ILE A 644 -37.70 -18.68 10.80
C ILE A 644 -38.82 -18.12 11.70
N ALA A 645 -38.49 -17.58 12.87
CA ALA A 645 -39.48 -17.06 13.82
C ALA A 645 -40.09 -15.71 13.39
N LEU A 646 -39.30 -14.83 12.76
CA LEU A 646 -39.68 -13.45 12.42
C LEU A 646 -40.98 -13.34 11.60
N PRO A 647 -41.22 -14.18 10.57
CA PRO A 647 -42.48 -14.17 9.80
C PRO A 647 -43.71 -14.54 10.64
N PHE A 648 -43.58 -15.46 11.60
CA PHE A 648 -44.68 -15.82 12.49
C PHE A 648 -45.01 -14.67 13.45
N LEU A 649 -43.98 -14.01 13.99
CA LEU A 649 -44.14 -12.80 14.81
C LEU A 649 -44.78 -11.67 13.99
N ALA A 650 -44.33 -11.47 12.75
CA ALA A 650 -44.88 -10.46 11.86
C ALA A 650 -46.35 -10.72 11.54
N ARG A 651 -46.78 -11.98 11.37
CA ARG A 651 -48.20 -12.33 11.21
C ARG A 651 -49.07 -11.86 12.37
N THR A 652 -48.55 -11.91 13.58
CA THR A 652 -49.27 -11.46 14.79
C THR A 652 -49.24 -9.95 14.96
N ALA A 653 -48.24 -9.26 14.39
CA ALA A 653 -47.99 -7.85 14.62
C ALA A 653 -48.41 -6.92 13.47
N LEU A 654 -48.54 -7.44 12.24
CA LEU A 654 -48.81 -6.66 11.03
C LEU A 654 -50.19 -6.99 10.42
N PRO A 655 -50.90 -5.97 9.90
CA PRO A 655 -52.14 -6.20 9.16
C PRO A 655 -51.93 -7.08 7.92
N PRO A 656 -52.91 -7.89 7.53
CA PRO A 656 -52.83 -8.70 6.31
C PRO A 656 -52.47 -7.90 5.06
N ALA A 657 -52.94 -6.65 4.94
CA ALA A 657 -52.63 -5.77 3.81
C ALA A 657 -51.13 -5.42 3.67
N VAL A 658 -50.37 -5.43 4.77
CA VAL A 658 -48.90 -5.23 4.74
C VAL A 658 -48.18 -6.54 4.35
N LEU A 659 -48.73 -7.68 4.79
CA LEU A 659 -48.18 -9.01 4.52
C LEU A 659 -48.47 -9.49 3.09
N HIS A 660 -49.63 -9.13 2.53
CA HIS A 660 -50.09 -9.48 1.20
C HIS A 660 -49.75 -8.34 0.25
N TYR A 661 -48.61 -8.45 -0.45
CA TYR A 661 -48.18 -7.45 -1.41
C TYR A 661 -48.47 -7.93 -2.85
N PRO A 662 -49.44 -7.32 -3.57
CA PRO A 662 -49.79 -7.68 -4.95
C PRO A 662 -49.03 -6.89 -6.02
N GLY A 663 -48.16 -5.95 -5.63
CA GLY A 663 -47.53 -4.99 -6.55
C GLY A 663 -46.36 -5.54 -7.38
N THR A 664 -45.84 -4.70 -8.27
CA THR A 664 -44.75 -5.00 -9.21
C THR A 664 -43.41 -5.20 -8.49
N GLN A 665 -42.39 -5.71 -9.18
CA GLN A 665 -41.06 -5.98 -8.61
C GLN A 665 -40.33 -4.77 -7.98
N GLN A 666 -40.87 -3.55 -8.09
CA GLN A 666 -40.20 -2.31 -7.69
C GLN A 666 -40.66 -1.69 -6.36
N ASP A 667 -41.81 -2.04 -5.76
CA ASP A 667 -42.23 -1.40 -4.50
C ASP A 667 -41.78 -2.16 -3.23
N THR A 668 -41.61 -1.39 -2.15
CA THR A 668 -40.98 -1.82 -0.89
C THR A 668 -41.96 -2.53 0.06
N GLY A 669 -42.40 -3.75 -0.31
CA GLY A 669 -43.30 -4.57 0.51
C GLY A 669 -42.63 -5.28 1.71
N PHE A 670 -43.43 -6.01 2.51
CA PHE A 670 -42.95 -6.81 3.65
C PHE A 670 -41.78 -7.77 3.34
N PRO A 671 -41.71 -8.44 2.16
CA PRO A 671 -40.55 -9.26 1.81
C PRO A 671 -39.21 -8.51 1.82
N GLY A 672 -39.20 -7.24 1.39
CA GLY A 672 -38.01 -6.39 1.42
C GLY A 672 -37.58 -6.05 2.86
N VAL A 673 -38.53 -5.63 3.71
CA VAL A 673 -38.26 -5.32 5.12
C VAL A 673 -37.83 -6.57 5.90
N TYR A 674 -38.48 -7.71 5.65
CA TYR A 674 -38.08 -9.01 6.20
C TYR A 674 -36.65 -9.35 5.83
N TRP A 675 -36.29 -9.19 4.55
CA TRP A 675 -34.96 -9.49 4.05
C TRP A 675 -33.87 -8.60 4.67
N HIS A 676 -34.11 -7.29 4.70
CA HIS A 676 -33.20 -6.34 5.35
C HIS A 676 -33.06 -6.63 6.85
N THR A 677 -34.15 -7.02 7.52
CA THR A 677 -34.11 -7.43 8.93
C THR A 677 -33.30 -8.70 9.14
N TYR A 678 -33.41 -9.69 8.25
CA TYR A 678 -32.61 -10.91 8.30
C TYR A 678 -31.11 -10.61 8.18
N ILE A 679 -30.71 -9.76 7.23
CA ILE A 679 -29.31 -9.30 7.09
C ILE A 679 -28.86 -8.57 8.37
N ALA A 680 -29.69 -7.71 8.95
CA ALA A 680 -29.35 -6.99 10.17
C ALA A 680 -29.10 -7.94 11.36
N LEU A 681 -29.95 -8.98 11.52
CA LEU A 681 -29.76 -10.03 12.52
C LEU A 681 -28.44 -10.78 12.29
N ALA A 682 -28.09 -11.11 11.05
CA ALA A 682 -26.80 -11.71 10.71
C ALA A 682 -25.62 -10.83 11.15
N CYS A 683 -25.69 -9.53 10.88
CA CYS A 683 -24.66 -8.56 11.25
C CYS A 683 -24.50 -8.44 12.77
N ILE A 684 -25.61 -8.42 13.53
CA ILE A 684 -25.60 -8.41 15.00
C ILE A 684 -24.95 -9.70 15.53
N ALA A 685 -25.33 -10.86 14.99
CA ALA A 685 -24.74 -12.14 15.38
C ALA A 685 -23.22 -12.16 15.11
N GLN A 686 -22.76 -11.66 13.97
CA GLN A 686 -21.32 -11.51 13.68
C GLN A 686 -20.60 -10.59 14.67
N GLY A 687 -21.25 -9.50 15.10
CA GLY A 687 -20.73 -8.65 16.19
C GLY A 687 -20.55 -9.41 17.50
N VAL A 688 -21.57 -10.18 17.91
CA VAL A 688 -21.50 -11.03 19.12
C VAL A 688 -20.39 -12.08 19.01
N VAL A 689 -20.30 -12.76 17.87
CA VAL A 689 -19.23 -13.73 17.57
C VAL A 689 -17.85 -13.09 17.69
N ALA A 690 -17.67 -11.88 17.15
CA ALA A 690 -16.41 -11.14 17.25
C ALA A 690 -16.01 -10.80 18.69
N VAL A 691 -16.97 -10.40 19.54
CA VAL A 691 -16.77 -10.15 20.98
C VAL A 691 -16.32 -11.42 21.69
N LEU A 692 -17.06 -12.52 21.51
CA LEU A 692 -16.79 -13.79 22.18
C LEU A 692 -15.42 -14.36 21.79
N ILE A 693 -15.06 -14.32 20.51
CA ILE A 693 -13.73 -14.77 20.03
C ILE A 693 -12.63 -13.87 20.61
N SER A 694 -12.83 -12.55 20.69
CA SER A 694 -11.85 -11.61 21.24
C SER A 694 -11.59 -11.80 22.74
N ILE A 695 -12.65 -12.12 23.49
CA ILE A 695 -12.59 -12.43 24.93
C ILE A 695 -11.88 -13.76 25.16
N THR A 696 -12.20 -14.79 24.38
CA THR A 696 -11.65 -16.14 24.57
C THR A 696 -10.21 -16.24 24.08
N VAL A 697 -9.92 -15.78 22.86
CA VAL A 697 -8.66 -16.04 22.17
C VAL A 697 -7.61 -14.94 22.37
N GLN A 698 -6.37 -15.32 22.73
CA GLN A 698 -5.29 -14.37 23.05
C GLN A 698 -4.43 -13.97 21.86
N ARG A 699 -4.21 -14.90 20.92
CA ARG A 699 -3.28 -14.74 19.79
C ARG A 699 -4.03 -14.85 18.48
N HIS A 700 -3.53 -14.20 17.43
CA HIS A 700 -4.11 -14.28 16.07
C HIS A 700 -5.59 -13.83 15.97
N ARG A 701 -6.04 -12.93 16.87
CA ARG A 701 -7.44 -12.49 16.97
C ARG A 701 -8.05 -12.04 15.64
N PRO A 702 -7.42 -11.16 14.84
CA PRO A 702 -8.03 -10.69 13.58
C PRO A 702 -8.37 -11.84 12.62
N ALA A 703 -7.46 -12.81 12.45
CA ALA A 703 -7.71 -13.95 11.56
C ALA A 703 -8.83 -14.87 12.10
N LEU A 704 -8.86 -15.12 13.41
CA LEU A 704 -9.88 -15.99 14.01
C LEU A 704 -11.25 -15.33 14.10
N VAL A 705 -11.32 -14.02 14.37
CA VAL A 705 -12.56 -13.24 14.30
C VAL A 705 -13.09 -13.26 12.86
N LEU A 706 -12.25 -12.97 11.87
CA LEU A 706 -12.63 -13.03 10.46
C LEU A 706 -13.17 -14.41 10.06
N ALA A 707 -12.49 -15.49 10.46
CA ALA A 707 -12.97 -16.85 10.20
C ALA A 707 -14.34 -17.12 10.86
N GLY A 708 -14.53 -16.70 12.12
CA GLY A 708 -15.80 -16.86 12.84
C GLY A 708 -16.96 -16.09 12.21
N ILE A 709 -16.75 -14.83 11.81
CA ILE A 709 -17.79 -14.01 11.18
C ILE A 709 -18.09 -14.44 9.74
N SER A 710 -17.09 -14.90 8.98
CA SER A 710 -17.30 -15.48 7.66
C SER A 710 -18.16 -16.73 7.75
N LEU A 711 -17.88 -17.61 8.73
CA LEU A 711 -18.67 -18.81 8.97
C LEU A 711 -20.10 -18.50 9.43
N THR A 712 -20.27 -17.44 10.23
CA THR A 712 -21.60 -16.95 10.63
C THR A 712 -22.40 -16.48 9.42
N ALA A 713 -21.78 -15.69 8.52
CA ALA A 713 -22.42 -15.24 7.28
C ALA A 713 -22.79 -16.42 6.38
N LEU A 714 -21.86 -17.34 6.14
CA LEU A 714 -22.11 -18.53 5.30
C LEU A 714 -23.27 -19.38 5.85
N ALA A 715 -23.29 -19.63 7.15
CA ALA A 715 -24.37 -20.40 7.77
C ALA A 715 -25.72 -19.64 7.72
N ALA A 716 -25.72 -18.33 8.00
CA ALA A 716 -26.93 -17.51 7.90
C ALA A 716 -27.47 -17.46 6.47
N ASP A 717 -26.60 -17.32 5.48
CA ASP A 717 -26.96 -17.26 4.07
C ASP A 717 -27.51 -18.60 3.57
N LEU A 718 -26.88 -19.73 3.90
CA LEU A 718 -27.44 -21.06 3.61
C LEU A 718 -28.79 -21.31 4.29
N GLY A 719 -28.96 -20.84 5.53
CA GLY A 719 -30.21 -20.96 6.26
C GLY A 719 -31.32 -20.02 5.77
N ARG A 720 -31.00 -19.04 4.94
CA ARG A 720 -31.99 -18.19 4.27
C ARG A 720 -32.99 -19.03 3.46
N ALA A 721 -32.49 -20.01 2.70
CA ALA A 721 -33.35 -20.88 1.91
C ALA A 721 -34.36 -21.64 2.79
N LEU A 722 -33.93 -22.10 3.98
CA LEU A 722 -34.80 -22.73 4.96
C LEU A 722 -35.83 -21.75 5.52
N ALA A 723 -35.41 -20.53 5.85
CA ALA A 723 -36.31 -19.49 6.36
C ALA A 723 -37.37 -19.11 5.31
N PHE A 724 -37.00 -18.91 4.04
CA PHE A 724 -37.94 -18.64 2.96
C PHE A 724 -38.85 -19.82 2.64
N ALA A 725 -38.34 -21.07 2.70
CA ALA A 725 -39.17 -22.25 2.55
C ALA A 725 -40.24 -22.34 3.66
N ALA A 726 -39.86 -22.05 4.91
CA ALA A 726 -40.82 -21.99 6.02
C ALA A 726 -41.91 -20.93 5.77
N VAL A 727 -41.53 -19.75 5.26
CA VAL A 727 -42.47 -18.69 4.89
C VAL A 727 -43.40 -19.09 3.75
N GLY A 728 -42.86 -19.70 2.69
CA GLY A 728 -43.62 -20.16 1.54
C GLY A 728 -44.62 -21.26 1.90
N CYS A 729 -44.19 -22.24 2.71
CA CYS A 729 -45.05 -23.34 3.17
C CYS A 729 -46.20 -22.88 4.07
N THR A 730 -46.00 -21.81 4.84
CA THR A 730 -46.99 -21.31 5.81
C THR A 730 -47.91 -20.23 5.22
N ARG A 731 -47.72 -19.87 3.94
CA ARG A 731 -48.48 -18.83 3.22
C ARG A 731 -48.47 -17.47 3.91
N LEU A 732 -47.39 -17.16 4.62
CA LEU A 732 -47.27 -15.94 5.42
C LEU A 732 -47.23 -14.65 4.58
N PHE A 733 -46.82 -14.74 3.32
CA PHE A 733 -46.83 -13.63 2.35
C PHE A 733 -48.10 -13.56 1.49
N GLY A 734 -49.12 -14.37 1.77
CA GLY A 734 -50.41 -14.26 1.10
C GLY A 734 -50.48 -14.76 -0.36
N ALA A 735 -49.35 -15.12 -0.96
CA ALA A 735 -49.32 -15.68 -2.31
C ALA A 735 -49.91 -17.10 -2.32
N PRO A 736 -50.75 -17.47 -3.31
CA PRO A 736 -51.25 -18.82 -3.49
C PRO A 736 -50.15 -19.74 -4.06
N ALA A 737 -49.10 -20.00 -3.28
CA ALA A 737 -48.08 -20.96 -3.69
C ALA A 737 -48.64 -22.39 -3.60
N ARG A 738 -48.79 -23.05 -4.74
CA ARG A 738 -49.21 -24.47 -4.82
C ARG A 738 -48.09 -25.45 -4.45
N ARG A 739 -46.83 -25.02 -4.23
CA ARG A 739 -45.70 -25.90 -3.85
C ARG A 739 -44.68 -25.18 -2.94
N CYS A 740 -44.23 -25.86 -1.89
CA CYS A 740 -43.05 -25.49 -1.10
C CYS A 740 -41.79 -25.68 -1.95
N SER A 741 -41.40 -24.68 -2.74
CA SER A 741 -40.09 -24.69 -3.39
C SER A 741 -39.05 -24.03 -2.49
N LEU A 742 -37.84 -24.59 -2.48
CA LEU A 742 -36.64 -23.92 -1.98
C LEU A 742 -36.12 -23.06 -3.13
N PRO A 743 -36.34 -21.73 -3.14
CA PRO A 743 -35.74 -20.88 -4.17
C PRO A 743 -34.23 -20.86 -3.95
N PHE A 744 -33.51 -21.68 -4.69
CA PHE A 744 -32.05 -21.74 -4.69
C PHE A 744 -31.54 -21.17 -6.02
N ALA A 745 -31.22 -19.88 -6.02
CA ALA A 745 -30.48 -19.24 -7.09
C ALA A 745 -29.06 -18.96 -6.55
N PRO A 746 -28.02 -19.61 -7.09
CA PRO A 746 -26.65 -19.46 -6.57
C PRO A 746 -26.14 -18.02 -6.68
N GLU A 747 -26.63 -17.24 -7.64
CA GLU A 747 -26.28 -15.82 -7.82
C GLU A 747 -26.80 -14.97 -6.65
N VAL A 748 -28.05 -15.22 -6.22
CA VAL A 748 -28.66 -14.52 -5.09
C VAL A 748 -27.95 -14.90 -3.79
N LEU A 749 -27.61 -16.18 -3.62
CA LEU A 749 -26.83 -16.66 -2.48
C LEU A 749 -25.46 -15.94 -2.41
N ALA A 750 -24.76 -15.84 -3.54
CA ALA A 750 -23.47 -15.16 -3.59
C ALA A 750 -23.57 -13.65 -3.30
N GLU A 751 -24.63 -12.97 -3.77
CA GLU A 751 -24.90 -11.56 -3.45
C GLU A 751 -25.24 -11.35 -1.97
N ASP A 752 -26.06 -12.23 -1.42
CA ASP A 752 -26.48 -12.19 -0.01
C ASP A 752 -25.30 -12.46 0.92
N LEU A 753 -24.49 -13.48 0.62
CA LEU A 753 -23.24 -13.77 1.34
C LEU A 753 -22.28 -12.58 1.33
N ARG A 754 -22.10 -11.93 0.17
CA ARG A 754 -21.28 -10.70 0.05
C ARG A 754 -21.80 -9.60 0.94
N THR A 755 -23.10 -9.37 0.90
CA THR A 755 -23.76 -8.32 1.66
C THR A 755 -23.67 -8.57 3.17
N MET A 756 -23.98 -9.78 3.63
CA MET A 756 -23.85 -10.18 5.04
C MET A 756 -22.40 -10.13 5.53
N ALA A 757 -21.44 -10.63 4.74
CA ALA A 757 -20.03 -10.61 5.12
C ALA A 757 -19.49 -9.17 5.26
N LEU A 758 -19.81 -8.28 4.32
CA LEU A 758 -19.34 -6.90 4.33
C LEU A 758 -20.01 -6.06 5.44
N ARG A 759 -21.34 -6.09 5.53
CA ARG A 759 -22.06 -5.35 6.59
C ARG A 759 -21.73 -5.91 7.96
N GLY A 760 -21.58 -7.23 8.07
CA GLY A 760 -21.09 -7.93 9.24
C GLY A 760 -19.71 -7.49 9.70
N LEU A 761 -18.79 -7.26 8.77
CA LEU A 761 -17.45 -6.76 9.09
C LEU A 761 -17.50 -5.39 9.77
N LEU A 762 -18.40 -4.50 9.33
CA LEU A 762 -18.58 -3.19 9.98
C LEU A 762 -19.08 -3.31 11.42
N ALA A 763 -19.95 -4.28 11.71
CA ALA A 763 -20.38 -4.59 13.07
C ALA A 763 -19.25 -5.25 13.89
N ALA A 764 -18.47 -6.13 13.26
CA ALA A 764 -17.42 -6.91 13.92
C ALA A 764 -16.22 -6.07 14.39
N ILE A 765 -15.86 -4.98 13.69
CA ILE A 765 -14.72 -4.11 14.07
C ILE A 765 -14.91 -3.47 15.46
N PRO A 766 -15.96 -2.67 15.74
CA PRO A 766 -16.18 -2.09 17.06
C PRO A 766 -16.43 -3.17 18.12
N ALA A 767 -17.11 -4.26 17.76
CA ALA A 767 -17.38 -5.38 18.64
C ALA A 767 -16.08 -6.10 19.09
N THR A 768 -15.11 -6.25 18.19
CA THR A 768 -13.76 -6.75 18.51
C THR A 768 -13.06 -5.84 19.53
N LEU A 769 -13.11 -4.52 19.34
CA LEU A 769 -12.50 -3.55 20.27
C LEU A 769 -13.13 -3.65 21.66
N LEU A 770 -14.46 -3.75 21.74
CA LEU A 770 -15.19 -3.98 22.99
C LEU A 770 -14.74 -5.27 23.67
N GLY A 771 -14.68 -6.39 22.95
CA GLY A 771 -14.23 -7.67 23.49
C GLY A 771 -12.79 -7.63 24.02
N VAL A 772 -11.90 -6.89 23.35
CA VAL A 772 -10.53 -6.65 23.84
C VAL A 772 -10.52 -5.81 25.11
N GLY A 773 -11.35 -4.76 25.19
CA GLY A 773 -11.48 -3.89 26.36
C GLY A 773 -12.02 -4.64 27.59
N VAL A 774 -13.12 -5.38 27.44
CA VAL A 774 -13.71 -6.22 28.49
C VAL A 774 -12.67 -7.18 29.06
N ARG A 775 -11.90 -7.83 28.18
CA ARG A 775 -10.84 -8.75 28.61
C ARG A 775 -9.71 -8.05 29.36
N ALA A 776 -9.29 -6.87 28.91
CA ALA A 776 -8.23 -6.11 29.58
C ALA A 776 -8.67 -5.70 30.99
N LEU A 777 -9.92 -5.25 31.15
CA LEU A 777 -10.51 -4.92 32.45
C LEU A 777 -10.61 -6.16 33.37
N ALA A 778 -11.07 -7.30 32.83
CA ALA A 778 -11.14 -8.55 33.59
C ALA A 778 -9.76 -9.01 34.09
N ARG A 779 -8.72 -8.87 33.26
CA ARG A 779 -7.34 -9.18 33.66
C ARG A 779 -6.84 -8.30 34.78
N ASN A 780 -7.03 -6.98 34.68
CA ASN A 780 -6.58 -6.04 35.70
C ASN A 780 -7.19 -6.38 37.06
N ARG A 781 -8.49 -6.70 37.12
CA ARG A 781 -9.20 -7.12 38.34
C ARG A 781 -8.64 -8.42 38.95
N MET A 782 -8.31 -9.41 38.13
CA MET A 782 -7.75 -10.68 38.62
C MET A 782 -6.33 -10.51 39.17
N THR A 783 -5.47 -9.68 38.55
CA THR A 783 -4.14 -9.40 39.09
C THR A 783 -4.17 -8.70 40.44
N THR A 784 -5.14 -7.82 40.70
CA THR A 784 -5.31 -7.20 42.02
C THR A 784 -5.77 -8.17 43.10
N GLN A 785 -6.46 -9.25 42.73
CA GLN A 785 -7.00 -10.21 43.70
C GLN A 785 -6.07 -11.41 43.97
N HIS A 786 -5.13 -11.70 43.06
CA HIS A 786 -4.13 -12.78 43.24
C HIS A 786 -2.86 -12.34 44.00
N GLY A 787 -2.81 -11.11 44.51
CA GLY A 787 -1.74 -10.67 45.42
C GLY A 787 -1.84 -11.24 46.84
N THR A 788 -2.95 -11.91 47.18
CA THR A 788 -3.21 -12.38 48.55
C THR A 788 -3.29 -13.90 48.71
N ASP A 789 -3.41 -14.70 47.64
CA ASP A 789 -3.55 -16.15 47.75
C ASP A 789 -2.76 -16.90 46.66
N GLN A 790 -1.52 -17.29 46.96
CA GLN A 790 -0.84 -18.36 46.23
C GLN A 790 -0.14 -19.33 47.19
N ALA A 791 -0.88 -20.36 47.61
CA ALA A 791 -0.32 -21.67 47.97
C ALA A 791 -1.24 -22.79 47.46
N GLY A 792 -0.72 -23.63 46.55
CA GLY A 792 -1.16 -25.03 46.35
C GLY A 792 -2.41 -25.29 45.47
N GLY A 793 -2.22 -25.60 44.18
CA GLY A 793 -3.29 -26.27 43.42
C GLY A 793 -3.06 -26.41 41.91
N ARG A 794 -2.36 -27.46 41.49
CA ARG A 794 -2.06 -27.76 40.07
C ARG A 794 -3.23 -28.54 39.43
N ARG A 795 -4.05 -27.90 38.58
CA ARG A 795 -5.14 -28.59 37.83
C ARG A 795 -4.64 -29.21 36.52
N LYS A 796 -5.05 -30.46 36.27
CA LYS A 796 -4.75 -31.24 35.05
C LYS A 796 -5.71 -30.88 33.89
N PRO A 797 -5.25 -30.86 32.63
CA PRO A 797 -6.11 -30.60 31.46
C PRO A 797 -6.84 -31.85 30.97
N VAL A 798 -8.11 -31.67 30.58
CA VAL A 798 -9.01 -32.69 30.01
C VAL A 798 -8.77 -32.83 28.51
N ARG A 799 -8.67 -34.08 28.01
CA ARG A 799 -8.34 -34.44 26.62
C ARG A 799 -9.59 -34.96 25.91
N THR A 800 -10.13 -34.27 24.90
CA THR A 800 -11.31 -34.71 24.13
C THR A 800 -11.12 -34.69 22.61
N ARG A 801 -11.77 -35.68 21.97
CA ARG A 801 -11.78 -36.12 20.55
C ARG A 801 -11.53 -35.03 19.50
N THR A 802 -10.47 -35.21 18.71
CA THR A 802 -9.95 -34.30 17.66
C THR A 802 -10.32 -34.66 16.22
N TRP A 803 -10.82 -35.88 15.94
CA TRP A 803 -10.95 -36.38 14.57
C TRP A 803 -12.24 -35.97 13.84
N ALA A 804 -13.40 -35.96 14.50
CA ALA A 804 -14.67 -35.57 13.87
C ALA A 804 -14.72 -34.09 13.40
N LEU A 805 -13.91 -33.23 13.99
CA LEU A 805 -13.90 -31.78 13.72
C LEU A 805 -12.90 -31.37 12.65
N ALA A 806 -11.85 -32.16 12.42
CA ALA A 806 -10.97 -31.97 11.27
C ALA A 806 -11.74 -32.23 9.97
N THR A 807 -12.62 -33.25 9.97
CA THR A 807 -13.50 -33.56 8.84
C THR A 807 -14.52 -32.44 8.59
N ALA A 808 -15.14 -31.89 9.64
CA ALA A 808 -16.05 -30.75 9.52
C ALA A 808 -15.35 -29.49 8.96
N PHE A 809 -14.11 -29.21 9.35
CA PHE A 809 -13.32 -28.10 8.82
C PHE A 809 -12.96 -28.28 7.34
N ILE A 810 -12.62 -29.50 6.91
CA ILE A 810 -12.36 -29.83 5.51
C ILE A 810 -13.64 -29.69 4.67
N VAL A 811 -14.78 -30.19 5.16
CA VAL A 811 -16.08 -30.05 4.49
C VAL A 811 -16.50 -28.59 4.40
N LEU A 812 -16.23 -27.77 5.42
CA LEU A 812 -16.51 -26.33 5.41
C LEU A 812 -15.64 -25.56 4.42
N ILE A 813 -14.33 -25.83 4.37
CA ILE A 813 -13.45 -25.26 3.33
C ILE A 813 -13.91 -25.71 1.95
N ALA A 814 -14.28 -26.99 1.79
CA ALA A 814 -14.76 -27.50 0.52
C ALA A 814 -16.10 -26.87 0.11
N ALA A 815 -17.02 -26.61 1.05
CA ALA A 815 -18.29 -25.93 0.79
C ALA A 815 -18.11 -24.45 0.46
N ASP A 816 -17.19 -23.75 1.13
CA ASP A 816 -16.88 -22.34 0.88
C ASP A 816 -16.14 -22.17 -0.47
N VAL A 817 -15.16 -23.04 -0.75
CA VAL A 817 -14.48 -23.11 -2.05
C VAL A 817 -15.46 -23.54 -3.14
N ALA A 818 -16.35 -24.50 -2.88
CA ALA A 818 -17.38 -24.90 -3.84
C ALA A 818 -18.39 -23.77 -4.07
N ALA A 819 -18.80 -23.00 -3.05
CA ALA A 819 -19.67 -21.84 -3.24
C ALA A 819 -18.99 -20.78 -4.13
N VAL A 820 -17.69 -20.53 -3.93
CA VAL A 820 -16.90 -19.64 -4.80
C VAL A 820 -16.74 -20.21 -6.22
N VAL A 821 -16.50 -21.52 -6.36
CA VAL A 821 -16.31 -22.21 -7.65
C VAL A 821 -17.63 -22.43 -8.41
N ILE A 822 -18.75 -22.57 -7.72
CA ILE A 822 -20.10 -22.66 -8.29
C ILE A 822 -20.65 -21.27 -8.59
N ALA A 823 -20.25 -20.25 -7.82
CA ALA A 823 -20.49 -18.86 -8.18
C ALA A 823 -19.68 -18.47 -9.41
N LEU A 824 -18.48 -19.02 -9.65
CA LEU A 824 -17.61 -18.65 -10.78
C LEU A 824 -18.27 -18.70 -12.19
N PRO A 825 -19.14 -19.68 -12.55
CA PRO A 825 -19.91 -19.66 -13.80
C PRO A 825 -21.07 -18.65 -13.84
N GLY A 826 -21.79 -18.43 -12.73
CA GLY A 826 -22.80 -17.36 -12.63
C GLY A 826 -22.15 -15.98 -12.61
N ASP A 827 -21.01 -15.88 -11.95
CA ASP A 827 -20.05 -14.79 -12.04
C ASP A 827 -19.43 -14.75 -13.43
N GLN A 828 -19.35 -15.82 -14.23
CA GLN A 828 -18.93 -15.68 -15.63
C GLN A 828 -20.00 -14.92 -16.40
N TYR A 829 -21.29 -15.11 -16.11
CA TYR A 829 -22.34 -14.24 -16.65
C TYR A 829 -22.28 -12.84 -16.07
N VAL A 830 -22.01 -12.66 -14.76
CA VAL A 830 -21.80 -11.32 -14.18
C VAL A 830 -20.56 -10.68 -14.78
N TRP A 831 -19.39 -11.28 -14.75
CA TRP A 831 -18.15 -10.92 -15.44
C TRP A 831 -18.35 -10.77 -16.94
N GLU A 832 -19.21 -11.52 -17.63
CA GLU A 832 -19.48 -11.31 -19.06
C GLU A 832 -20.42 -10.12 -19.26
N THR A 833 -21.42 -9.91 -18.39
CA THR A 833 -22.31 -8.72 -18.43
C THR A 833 -21.58 -7.47 -17.91
N TRP A 834 -20.59 -7.67 -17.05
CA TRP A 834 -19.66 -6.69 -16.56
C TRP A 834 -18.69 -6.42 -17.72
N LEU A 835 -17.87 -7.37 -18.16
CA LEU A 835 -16.88 -7.24 -19.25
C LEU A 835 -17.47 -6.89 -20.64
N ARG A 836 -18.73 -7.22 -20.94
CA ARG A 836 -19.43 -6.88 -22.19
C ARG A 836 -20.40 -5.70 -22.04
N GLY A 837 -20.54 -5.15 -20.84
CA GLY A 837 -21.46 -4.05 -20.50
C GLY A 837 -21.11 -2.76 -21.22
#